data_AF-A0A3P7EW31-F1
#
_entry.id   AF-A0A3P7EW31-F1
#
_cell.length_a   1.000
_cell.length_b   1.000
_cell.length_c   1.000
_cell.angle_alpha   90.00
_cell.angle_beta   90.00
_cell.angle_gamma   90.00
#
_symmetry.space_group_name_H-M   'P 1'
#
loop_
_entity.id
_entity.type
_entity.pdbx_description
1 polymer ?
#
loop_
_entity_poly.entity_id
_entity_poly.type
_entity_poly.pdbx_seq_one_letter_code
_entity_poly.pdbx_strand_id
1 'polypeptide(L)'
;MDDGKIILIGNEGDILHCGYSHTLSDGGKRYPSADHYAHAMILTQLGLDEALILELLCTSSADVPVKARQLLQENMPAGHDMNSLASYLQTSRQSYTMQGLRIRVEQDAAFEKALMDTKDALLIVCDARDSELGIGMDEDAFVDWMAKEKVDAAMLGHWMRNERGRPPQLGHNQLGYFLMWLRYEVSEKKRASLLSTQSIEVDGISTDQNGDTVKTTTSDLVLSLQGIFRPLSNYYALPFDMKGEKYRSVEHYAYQRLFDALRLDDKCIEKIRTTVHPADVSLVARRVFKQQKLSDGAVDSKMGRLDRWRQSAMKHKMTKNEALQQLLLSTGHALLIDTTESNKSWASTADEFELQHLLTKRYILPSTIIDWMTERTKPPSALSHIRGNKTGLLLMELRSKFATLSLTQNRIPLVSPLVTAMELRTLLSAHMICFTAESVFHFLYPAQIRLPNSAETLPSPAHYIAKQAIRYFNICTEEAAYINESMHSTECWYRMNTAIELSNSALDKVQLFDSTVRPLAFRPPYLGGNRLGLILMEIRREFMLRGVFPQQLPELQIGVEAVLGSESPAENYVSIYPFDVLNSDNFSALWTNPFLLLAKQNKDGELWTQANSVKLAPKLISINETTLSAIVDELDVMEKVTEEDLENYCIEDLRAVFVRLALRMRNRLVETETQQSEMNLLAREITAMQNMRRALEERKVQLEGGPIQERREKRELLAPLARTELPMPLMRGYSPPRKWDEKRKPIPRRYSPPEEKIPRRRSPTRLKSPTPHVSRKSSPSSKSPLKQQKVTKPPVDESELSDGEILSD
;
A
#
# COMPACT_ATOMS: atom_id res chain seq x y z
N MET A 1 1.09 -0.57 -20.67
CA MET A 1 0.67 -0.64 -22.08
C MET A 1 -0.80 -0.32 -22.11
N ASP A 2 -1.13 0.95 -22.35
CA ASP A 2 -2.49 1.30 -22.79
C ASP A 2 -2.69 0.58 -24.14
N ASP A 3 -3.53 -0.45 -24.14
CA ASP A 3 -3.72 -1.32 -25.29
C ASP A 3 -4.15 -0.49 -26.51
N GLY A 4 -3.28 -0.37 -27.52
CA GLY A 4 -3.66 0.07 -28.87
C GLY A 4 -2.91 1.25 -29.49
N LYS A 5 -2.02 1.95 -28.78
CA LYS A 5 -1.29 3.10 -29.40
C LYS A 5 0.01 2.67 -30.08
N ILE A 6 0.11 2.97 -31.37
CA ILE A 6 1.31 2.84 -32.19
C ILE A 6 1.83 4.26 -32.48
N ILE A 7 3.13 4.49 -32.33
CA ILE A 7 3.80 5.70 -32.79
C ILE A 7 4.76 5.31 -33.92
N LEU A 8 4.58 5.96 -35.06
CA LEU A 8 5.48 5.84 -36.21
C LEU A 8 6.62 6.84 -36.03
N ILE A 9 7.83 6.35 -36.22
CA ILE A 9 9.07 7.12 -36.20
C ILE A 9 9.56 7.15 -37.64
N GLY A 10 9.81 8.35 -38.15
CA GLY A 10 10.27 8.53 -39.51
C GLY A 10 11.73 8.10 -39.72
N ASN A 11 12.31 8.61 -40.80
CA ASN A 11 13.71 8.38 -41.16
C ASN A 11 14.67 9.27 -40.34
N GLU A 12 15.87 9.55 -40.85
CA GLU A 12 16.91 10.32 -40.17
C GLU A 12 16.51 11.76 -39.82
N GLY A 13 15.39 12.28 -40.36
CA GLY A 13 14.82 13.55 -39.96
C GLY A 13 14.08 13.53 -38.62
N ASP A 14 13.67 12.36 -38.12
CA ASP A 14 12.96 12.22 -36.85
C ASP A 14 13.93 12.24 -35.68
N ILE A 15 13.62 13.01 -34.63
CA ILE A 15 14.46 13.14 -33.45
C ILE A 15 14.74 11.77 -32.80
N LEU A 16 13.81 10.81 -32.84
CA LEU A 16 14.01 9.50 -32.24
C LEU A 16 14.86 8.54 -33.09
N HIS A 17 15.14 8.88 -34.35
CA HIS A 17 15.95 8.05 -35.24
C HIS A 17 17.44 8.09 -34.84
N CYS A 18 18.17 6.98 -35.01
CA CYS A 18 19.61 6.92 -34.69
C CYS A 18 20.47 7.76 -35.64
N GLY A 19 20.00 7.97 -36.87
CA GLY A 19 20.60 8.83 -37.88
C GLY A 19 20.36 10.33 -37.68
N TYR A 20 19.49 10.73 -36.75
CA TYR A 20 19.23 12.15 -36.49
C TYR A 20 20.51 12.90 -36.13
N SER A 21 20.71 14.05 -36.78
CA SER A 21 21.93 14.85 -36.68
C SER A 21 22.01 15.54 -35.31
N HIS A 22 22.58 14.84 -34.33
CA HIS A 22 22.93 15.37 -33.02
C HIS A 22 24.33 14.89 -32.63
N THR A 23 25.25 15.83 -32.45
CA THR A 23 26.65 15.53 -32.15
C THR A 23 26.80 14.88 -30.78
N LEU A 24 27.26 13.63 -30.75
CA LEU A 24 27.59 12.89 -29.53
C LEU A 24 29.06 13.04 -29.19
N SER A 25 29.38 13.08 -27.90
CA SER A 25 30.76 13.09 -27.39
C SER A 25 31.04 11.86 -26.54
N ASP A 26 32.08 11.09 -26.90
CA ASP A 26 32.50 9.91 -26.16
C ASP A 26 34.02 9.73 -26.27
N GLY A 27 34.69 9.44 -25.16
CA GLY A 27 36.15 9.27 -25.11
C GLY A 27 36.98 10.46 -25.64
N GLY A 28 36.43 11.69 -25.62
CA GLY A 28 37.07 12.88 -26.19
C GLY A 28 36.90 13.04 -27.71
N LYS A 29 36.28 12.07 -28.40
CA LYS A 29 35.92 12.15 -29.82
C LYS A 29 34.47 12.65 -30.00
N ARG A 30 34.15 13.16 -31.18
CA ARG A 30 32.82 13.64 -31.55
C ARG A 30 32.28 12.87 -32.74
N TYR A 31 31.01 12.50 -32.66
CA TYR A 31 30.30 11.72 -33.67
C TYR A 31 29.04 12.48 -34.10
N PRO A 32 28.78 12.71 -35.40
CA PRO A 32 27.64 13.53 -35.85
C PRO A 32 26.24 12.97 -35.51
N SER A 33 26.12 11.66 -35.29
CA SER A 33 24.88 11.01 -34.85
C SER A 33 25.19 9.69 -34.13
N ALA A 34 24.15 9.04 -33.57
CA ALA A 34 24.28 7.70 -32.99
C ALA A 34 24.63 6.65 -34.05
N ASP A 35 24.19 6.84 -35.29
CA ASP A 35 24.53 5.95 -36.40
C ASP A 35 26.01 6.06 -36.82
N HIS A 36 26.54 7.29 -36.86
CA HIS A 36 27.99 7.51 -37.05
C HIS A 36 28.80 6.88 -35.93
N TYR A 37 28.37 7.02 -34.68
CA TYR A 37 29.02 6.38 -33.54
C TYR A 37 29.06 4.86 -33.72
N ALA A 38 27.91 4.26 -34.06
CA ALA A 38 27.81 2.81 -34.22
C ALA A 38 28.77 2.29 -35.29
N HIS A 39 28.72 2.86 -36.49
CA HIS A 39 29.58 2.43 -37.58
C HIS A 39 31.06 2.76 -37.35
N ALA A 40 31.40 3.90 -36.74
CA ALA A 40 32.78 4.21 -36.37
C ALA A 40 33.34 3.19 -35.38
N MET A 41 32.57 2.77 -34.38
CA MET A 41 32.99 1.76 -33.40
C MET A 41 33.22 0.40 -34.06
N ILE A 42 32.34 -0.03 -34.98
CA ILE A 42 32.52 -1.28 -35.74
C ILE A 42 33.83 -1.26 -36.53
N LEU A 43 34.07 -0.21 -37.31
CA LEU A 43 35.29 -0.11 -38.13
C LEU A 43 36.55 -0.04 -37.26
N THR A 44 36.50 0.68 -36.13
CA THR A 44 37.60 0.74 -35.16
C THR A 44 37.93 -0.64 -34.61
N GLN A 45 36.92 -1.43 -34.23
CA GLN A 45 37.11 -2.77 -33.67
C GLN A 45 37.62 -3.79 -34.69
N LEU A 46 37.27 -3.59 -35.97
CA LEU A 46 37.83 -4.36 -37.08
C LEU A 46 39.25 -3.93 -37.47
N GLY A 47 39.80 -2.90 -36.81
CA GLY A 47 41.19 -2.47 -36.99
C GLY A 47 41.42 -1.59 -38.21
N LEU A 48 40.39 -0.92 -38.74
CA LEU A 48 40.56 0.04 -39.83
C LEU A 48 41.24 1.33 -39.33
N ASP A 49 41.99 1.97 -40.22
CA ASP A 49 42.73 3.20 -39.94
C ASP A 49 41.78 4.35 -39.53
N GLU A 50 42.24 5.19 -38.60
CA GLU A 50 41.55 6.38 -38.12
C GLU A 50 41.25 7.37 -39.26
N ALA A 51 42.07 7.42 -40.31
CA ALA A 51 41.79 8.22 -41.51
C ALA A 51 40.46 7.82 -42.20
N LEU A 52 40.16 6.51 -42.26
CA LEU A 52 38.92 6.00 -42.85
C LEU A 52 37.71 6.28 -41.95
N ILE A 53 37.92 6.25 -40.63
CA ILE A 53 36.89 6.62 -39.66
C ILE A 53 36.53 8.11 -39.84
N LEU A 54 37.52 8.99 -39.99
CA LEU A 54 37.29 10.41 -40.25
C LEU A 54 36.50 10.63 -41.55
N GLU A 55 36.80 9.86 -42.61
CA GLU A 55 36.03 9.90 -43.85
C GLU A 55 34.55 9.52 -43.64
N LEU A 56 34.29 8.47 -42.84
CA LEU A 56 32.93 8.10 -42.46
C LEU A 56 32.21 9.22 -41.72
N LEU A 57 32.89 9.90 -40.79
CA LEU A 57 32.32 11.01 -40.01
C LEU A 57 32.00 12.26 -40.84
N CYS A 58 32.53 12.37 -42.06
CA CYS A 58 32.19 13.43 -43.02
C CYS A 58 31.01 13.07 -43.92
N THR A 59 30.46 11.86 -43.81
CA THR A 59 29.36 11.37 -44.65
C THR A 59 28.01 11.87 -44.11
N SER A 60 27.00 12.00 -44.98
CA SER A 60 25.64 12.30 -44.52
C SER A 60 25.09 11.12 -43.73
N SER A 61 24.30 11.34 -42.66
CA SER A 61 23.73 10.24 -41.85
C SER A 61 23.01 9.18 -42.68
N ALA A 62 22.33 9.58 -43.76
CA ALA A 62 21.59 8.68 -44.63
C ALA A 62 22.50 7.71 -45.43
N ASP A 63 23.75 8.10 -45.67
CA ASP A 63 24.71 7.33 -46.48
C ASP A 63 25.73 6.57 -45.61
N VAL A 64 25.74 6.78 -44.29
CA VAL A 64 26.68 6.14 -43.35
C VAL A 64 26.71 4.61 -43.50
N PRO A 65 25.57 3.89 -43.53
CA PRO A 65 25.62 2.43 -43.63
C PRO A 65 26.17 1.92 -44.97
N VAL A 66 26.00 2.69 -46.04
CA VAL A 66 26.52 2.37 -47.38
C VAL A 66 28.01 2.65 -47.42
N LYS A 67 28.42 3.82 -46.94
CA LYS A 67 29.83 4.22 -46.91
C LYS A 67 30.66 3.32 -45.99
N ALA A 68 30.14 2.96 -44.81
CA ALA A 68 30.82 2.02 -43.91
C ALA A 68 31.02 0.65 -44.57
N ARG A 69 30.04 0.16 -45.33
CA ARG A 69 30.17 -1.09 -46.11
C ARG A 69 31.20 -0.96 -47.22
N GLN A 70 31.22 0.15 -47.95
CA GLN A 70 32.24 0.40 -48.97
C GLN A 70 33.65 0.42 -48.36
N LEU A 71 33.86 1.19 -47.29
CA LEU A 71 35.14 1.28 -46.60
C LEU A 71 35.62 -0.08 -46.09
N LEU A 72 34.72 -0.89 -45.56
CA LEU A 72 35.03 -2.25 -45.11
C LEU A 72 35.38 -3.19 -46.28
N GLN A 73 34.67 -3.10 -47.40
CA GLN A 73 34.96 -3.91 -48.60
C GLN A 73 36.32 -3.57 -49.21
N GLU A 74 36.67 -2.28 -49.25
CA GLU A 74 37.95 -1.80 -49.77
C GLU A 74 39.13 -2.13 -48.82
N ASN A 75 38.86 -2.29 -47.52
CA ASN A 75 39.86 -2.50 -46.47
C ASN A 75 39.56 -3.75 -45.63
N MET A 76 39.19 -4.85 -46.29
CA MET A 76 38.76 -6.07 -45.62
C MET A 76 39.87 -6.64 -44.70
N PRO A 77 39.58 -6.92 -43.40
CA PRO A 77 40.55 -7.54 -42.51
C PRO A 77 41.05 -8.89 -43.03
N ALA A 78 42.33 -9.18 -42.80
CA ALA A 78 42.96 -10.40 -43.29
C ALA A 78 42.24 -11.66 -42.77
N GLY A 79 41.91 -12.58 -43.68
CA GLY A 79 41.21 -13.84 -43.36
C GLY A 79 39.69 -13.73 -43.29
N HIS A 80 39.13 -12.53 -43.51
CA HIS A 80 37.69 -12.30 -43.51
C HIS A 80 37.18 -11.92 -44.91
N ASP A 81 35.93 -12.28 -45.18
CA ASP A 81 35.09 -11.72 -46.23
C ASP A 81 33.78 -11.20 -45.64
N MET A 82 32.94 -10.55 -46.46
CA MET A 82 31.65 -10.02 -46.02
C MET A 82 30.72 -11.10 -45.43
N ASN A 83 30.82 -12.35 -45.90
CA ASN A 83 29.99 -13.45 -45.41
C ASN A 83 30.43 -13.92 -44.03
N SER A 84 31.74 -14.01 -43.81
CA SER A 84 32.36 -14.39 -42.53
C SER A 84 32.06 -13.36 -41.44
N LEU A 85 31.96 -12.08 -41.80
CA LEU A 85 31.67 -10.99 -40.86
C LEU A 85 30.17 -10.73 -40.70
N ALA A 86 29.29 -11.32 -41.51
CA ALA A 86 27.86 -10.96 -41.54
C ALA A 86 27.20 -10.98 -40.15
N SER A 87 27.39 -12.08 -39.40
CA SER A 87 26.83 -12.22 -38.04
C SER A 87 27.45 -11.22 -37.05
N TYR A 88 28.76 -10.98 -37.15
CA TYR A 88 29.45 -9.98 -36.33
C TYR A 88 28.94 -8.58 -36.62
N LEU A 89 28.84 -8.18 -37.89
CA LEU A 89 28.37 -6.86 -38.31
C LEU A 89 26.94 -6.61 -37.82
N GLN A 90 26.06 -7.60 -37.95
CA GLN A 90 24.70 -7.52 -37.45
C GLN A 90 24.67 -7.29 -35.93
N THR A 91 25.36 -8.13 -35.17
CA THR A 91 25.37 -8.08 -33.69
C THR A 91 26.05 -6.81 -33.16
N SER A 92 27.19 -6.44 -33.75
CA SER A 92 27.95 -5.24 -33.36
C SER A 92 27.20 -3.97 -33.70
N ARG A 93 26.52 -3.90 -34.85
CA ARG A 93 25.63 -2.78 -35.19
C ARG A 93 24.55 -2.59 -34.14
N GLN A 94 23.83 -3.66 -33.80
CA GLN A 94 22.82 -3.61 -32.74
C GLN A 94 23.38 -3.11 -31.41
N SER A 95 24.51 -3.67 -30.96
CA SER A 95 25.15 -3.29 -29.70
C SER A 95 25.60 -1.82 -29.69
N TYR A 96 26.29 -1.36 -30.73
CA TYR A 96 26.83 -0.01 -30.77
C TYR A 96 25.76 1.05 -31.06
N THR A 97 24.70 0.72 -31.79
CA THR A 97 23.54 1.60 -31.93
C THR A 97 22.86 1.81 -30.58
N MET A 98 22.62 0.75 -29.79
CA MET A 98 22.08 0.88 -28.43
C MET A 98 23.00 1.74 -27.54
N GLN A 99 24.31 1.52 -27.61
CA GLN A 99 25.29 2.31 -26.85
C GLN A 99 25.28 3.79 -27.27
N GLY A 100 25.24 4.08 -28.57
CA GLY A 100 25.15 5.45 -29.10
C GLY A 100 23.86 6.15 -28.64
N LEU A 101 22.73 5.44 -28.62
CA LEU A 101 21.46 5.98 -28.11
C LEU A 101 21.49 6.25 -26.60
N ARG A 102 22.17 5.40 -25.81
CA ARG A 102 22.39 5.66 -24.38
C ARG A 102 23.21 6.92 -24.15
N ILE A 103 24.29 7.11 -24.90
CA ILE A 103 25.08 8.34 -24.82
C ILE A 103 24.21 9.54 -25.21
N ARG A 104 23.40 9.39 -26.26
CA ARG A 104 22.48 10.44 -26.71
C ARG A 104 21.46 10.83 -25.65
N VAL A 105 20.83 9.87 -24.95
CA VAL A 105 19.83 10.21 -23.92
C VAL A 105 20.41 11.01 -22.77
N GLU A 106 21.72 10.87 -22.51
CA GLU A 106 22.42 11.63 -21.48
C GLU A 106 22.85 13.04 -21.93
N GLN A 107 23.02 13.25 -23.24
CA GLN A 107 23.53 14.51 -23.81
C GLN A 107 22.45 15.38 -24.48
N ASP A 108 21.36 14.77 -24.93
CA ASP A 108 20.28 15.39 -25.71
C ASP A 108 18.95 15.37 -24.90
N ALA A 109 18.70 16.45 -24.16
CA ALA A 109 17.47 16.59 -23.38
C ALA A 109 16.20 16.61 -24.25
N ALA A 110 16.31 17.02 -25.53
CA ALA A 110 15.16 17.03 -26.45
C ALA A 110 14.81 15.61 -26.88
N PHE A 111 15.82 14.77 -27.16
CA PHE A 111 15.64 13.34 -27.41
C PHE A 111 15.05 12.61 -26.19
N GLU A 112 15.60 12.84 -24.99
CA GLU A 112 15.06 12.24 -23.76
C GLU A 112 13.57 12.60 -23.59
N LYS A 113 13.24 13.88 -23.75
CA LYS A 113 11.86 14.36 -23.63
C LYS A 113 10.94 13.71 -24.68
N ALA A 114 11.33 13.73 -25.95
CA ALA A 114 10.56 13.12 -27.03
C ALA A 114 10.32 11.62 -26.77
N LEU A 115 11.35 10.90 -26.31
CA LEU A 115 11.26 9.49 -25.99
C LEU A 115 10.29 9.23 -24.83
N MET A 116 10.34 10.04 -23.78
CA MET A 116 9.46 9.91 -22.62
C MET A 116 8.00 10.29 -22.95
N ASP A 117 7.78 11.23 -23.86
CA ASP A 117 6.45 11.65 -24.30
C ASP A 117 5.71 10.55 -25.08
N THR A 118 6.42 9.53 -25.59
CA THR A 118 5.82 8.35 -26.22
C THR A 118 5.07 7.41 -25.25
N LYS A 119 5.28 7.57 -23.93
CA LYS A 119 4.64 6.78 -22.86
C LYS A 119 4.80 5.27 -23.08
N ASP A 120 3.69 4.55 -23.25
CA ASP A 120 3.64 3.10 -23.37
C ASP A 120 3.38 2.63 -24.80
N ALA A 121 3.40 3.54 -25.78
CA ALA A 121 3.10 3.20 -27.17
C ALA A 121 4.14 2.23 -27.76
N LEU A 122 3.68 1.38 -28.67
CA LEU A 122 4.53 0.56 -29.53
C LEU A 122 5.23 1.48 -30.54
N LEU A 123 6.56 1.45 -30.55
CA LEU A 123 7.37 2.29 -31.43
C LEU A 123 7.73 1.52 -32.70
N ILE A 124 7.33 2.04 -33.85
CA ILE A 124 7.60 1.46 -35.17
C ILE A 124 8.44 2.44 -35.98
N VAL A 125 9.61 2.01 -36.45
CA VAL A 125 10.54 2.82 -37.23
C VAL A 125 10.33 2.55 -38.71
N CYS A 126 9.72 3.51 -39.39
CA CYS A 126 9.37 3.49 -40.80
C CYS A 126 10.53 3.94 -41.69
N ASP A 127 11.61 3.16 -41.68
CA ASP A 127 12.73 3.32 -42.61
C ASP A 127 12.63 2.32 -43.77
N ALA A 128 12.37 2.83 -44.98
CA ALA A 128 12.29 2.04 -46.21
C ALA A 128 13.65 1.46 -46.65
N ARG A 129 14.77 2.02 -46.18
CA ARG A 129 16.13 1.61 -46.57
C ARG A 129 16.72 0.55 -45.63
N ASP A 130 16.19 0.42 -44.42
CA ASP A 130 16.69 -0.52 -43.40
C ASP A 130 15.57 -1.41 -42.84
N SER A 131 15.56 -2.67 -43.26
CA SER A 131 14.61 -3.68 -42.77
C SER A 131 15.08 -4.41 -41.50
N GLU A 132 16.24 -4.06 -40.95
CA GLU A 132 16.73 -4.60 -39.68
C GLU A 132 16.54 -3.58 -38.55
N LEU A 133 17.05 -2.35 -38.67
CA LEU A 133 16.78 -1.32 -37.66
C LEU A 133 15.33 -0.81 -37.76
N GLY A 134 14.82 -0.63 -38.97
CA GLY A 134 13.43 -0.29 -39.25
C GLY A 134 12.60 -1.49 -39.70
N ILE A 135 11.41 -1.18 -40.22
CA ILE A 135 10.51 -2.18 -40.81
C ILE A 135 10.70 -2.39 -42.31
N GLY A 136 11.54 -1.59 -42.99
CA GLY A 136 11.71 -1.68 -44.45
C GLY A 136 10.56 -1.08 -45.27
N MET A 137 9.75 -0.21 -44.66
CA MET A 137 8.67 0.54 -45.31
C MET A 137 8.71 1.99 -44.82
N ASP A 138 8.26 2.93 -45.65
CA ASP A 138 7.93 4.28 -45.19
C ASP A 138 6.57 4.30 -44.48
N GLU A 139 6.22 5.45 -43.90
CA GLU A 139 5.00 5.60 -43.10
C GLU A 139 3.73 5.31 -43.92
N ASP A 140 3.66 5.83 -45.16
CA ASP A 140 2.50 5.66 -46.04
C ASP A 140 2.31 4.19 -46.43
N ALA A 141 3.38 3.52 -46.88
CA ALA A 141 3.33 2.11 -47.26
C ALA A 141 2.99 1.21 -46.07
N PHE A 142 3.48 1.53 -44.87
CA PHE A 142 3.16 0.76 -43.66
C PHE A 142 1.69 0.91 -43.26
N VAL A 143 1.14 2.12 -43.32
CA VAL A 143 -0.28 2.38 -43.00
C VAL A 143 -1.19 1.67 -44.01
N ASP A 144 -0.88 1.75 -45.30
CA ASP A 144 -1.61 1.03 -46.35
C ASP A 144 -1.55 -0.48 -46.17
N TRP A 145 -0.37 -1.00 -45.81
CA TRP A 145 -0.18 -2.43 -45.53
C TRP A 145 -1.00 -2.89 -44.32
N MET A 146 -0.99 -2.14 -43.21
CA MET A 146 -1.80 -2.46 -42.04
C MET A 146 -3.30 -2.49 -42.37
N ALA A 147 -3.77 -1.52 -43.16
CA ALA A 147 -5.17 -1.44 -43.57
C ALA A 147 -5.58 -2.64 -44.45
N LYS A 148 -4.70 -3.04 -45.38
CA LYS A 148 -4.92 -4.17 -46.28
C LYS A 148 -4.95 -5.50 -45.56
N GLU A 149 -3.99 -5.74 -44.67
CA GLU A 149 -3.86 -7.00 -43.92
C GLU A 149 -4.75 -7.03 -42.66
N LYS A 150 -5.46 -5.93 -42.35
CA LYS A 150 -6.34 -5.76 -41.17
C LYS A 150 -5.62 -6.06 -39.86
N VAL A 151 -4.42 -5.50 -39.72
CA VAL A 151 -3.53 -5.73 -38.58
C VAL A 151 -3.81 -4.71 -37.49
N ASP A 152 -3.95 -5.16 -36.26
CA ASP A 152 -4.05 -4.29 -35.08
C ASP A 152 -2.72 -4.24 -34.30
N ALA A 153 -2.66 -3.35 -33.31
CA ALA A 153 -1.47 -3.16 -32.48
C ALA A 153 -1.09 -4.41 -31.69
N ALA A 154 -2.07 -5.24 -31.31
CA ALA A 154 -1.82 -6.48 -30.56
C ALA A 154 -1.14 -7.54 -31.44
N MET A 155 -1.61 -7.69 -32.68
CA MET A 155 -1.01 -8.59 -33.67
C MET A 155 0.39 -8.13 -34.05
N LEU A 156 0.59 -6.82 -34.28
CA LEU A 156 1.92 -6.24 -34.48
C LEU A 156 2.86 -6.52 -33.31
N GLY A 157 2.40 -6.25 -32.08
CA GLY A 157 3.17 -6.54 -30.88
C GLY A 157 3.53 -8.03 -30.74
N HIS A 158 2.66 -8.93 -31.20
CA HIS A 158 2.94 -10.37 -31.24
C HIS A 158 4.03 -10.72 -32.25
N TRP A 159 3.92 -10.23 -33.49
CA TRP A 159 4.92 -10.49 -34.54
C TRP A 159 6.28 -9.90 -34.26
N MET A 160 6.33 -8.73 -33.61
CA MET A 160 7.60 -8.13 -33.22
C MET A 160 8.34 -9.01 -32.21
N ARG A 161 7.63 -9.72 -31.31
CA ARG A 161 8.23 -10.65 -30.34
C ARG A 161 8.56 -12.03 -30.91
N ASN A 162 7.85 -12.44 -31.97
CA ASN A 162 7.91 -13.79 -32.53
C ASN A 162 8.29 -13.75 -34.02
N GLU A 163 9.57 -13.94 -34.31
CA GLU A 163 10.10 -13.94 -35.68
C GLU A 163 9.50 -15.04 -36.56
N ARG A 164 9.19 -16.21 -35.99
CA ARG A 164 8.73 -17.40 -36.75
C ARG A 164 7.39 -17.22 -37.48
N GLY A 165 6.58 -16.25 -37.08
CA GLY A 165 5.26 -15.98 -37.68
C GLY A 165 5.13 -14.60 -38.29
N ARG A 166 6.24 -13.83 -38.38
CA ARG A 166 6.22 -12.46 -38.87
C ARG A 166 6.05 -12.45 -40.40
N PRO A 167 5.16 -11.62 -40.96
CA PRO A 167 5.04 -11.46 -42.40
C PRO A 167 6.38 -11.03 -43.02
N PRO A 168 6.77 -11.57 -44.18
CA PRO A 168 8.09 -11.30 -44.79
C PRO A 168 8.26 -9.84 -45.23
N GLN A 169 7.17 -9.12 -45.43
CA GLN A 169 7.20 -7.68 -45.74
C GLN A 169 7.56 -6.84 -44.51
N LEU A 170 7.33 -7.34 -43.30
CA LEU A 170 7.58 -6.63 -42.05
C LEU A 170 9.02 -6.91 -41.56
N GLY A 171 9.86 -5.89 -41.60
CA GLY A 171 11.23 -5.92 -41.06
C GLY A 171 11.30 -6.12 -39.54
N HIS A 172 12.50 -6.00 -38.98
CA HIS A 172 12.78 -6.38 -37.59
C HIS A 172 12.44 -5.27 -36.59
N ASN A 173 12.42 -4.01 -37.01
CA ASN A 173 12.13 -2.87 -36.15
C ASN A 173 13.02 -2.79 -34.90
N GLN A 174 14.29 -3.17 -35.03
CA GLN A 174 15.20 -3.29 -33.90
C GLN A 174 15.46 -1.95 -33.20
N LEU A 175 15.44 -0.84 -33.94
CA LEU A 175 15.54 0.50 -33.36
C LEU A 175 14.31 0.85 -32.51
N GLY A 176 13.10 0.50 -32.96
CA GLY A 176 11.89 0.67 -32.16
C GLY A 176 11.98 -0.08 -30.83
N TYR A 177 12.53 -1.30 -30.86
CA TYR A 177 12.84 -2.06 -29.66
C TYR A 177 13.85 -1.39 -28.75
N PHE A 178 14.93 -0.86 -29.31
CA PHE A 178 15.96 -0.16 -28.53
C PHE A 178 15.41 1.07 -27.84
N LEU A 179 14.59 1.85 -28.52
CA LEU A 179 13.95 3.04 -27.96
C LEU A 179 12.99 2.66 -26.82
N MET A 180 12.16 1.62 -26.99
CA MET A 180 11.28 1.14 -25.93
C MET A 180 12.07 0.65 -24.70
N TRP A 181 13.18 -0.04 -24.91
CA TRP A 181 14.07 -0.48 -23.84
C TRP A 181 14.73 0.70 -23.13
N LEU A 182 15.25 1.66 -23.89
CA LEU A 182 15.89 2.85 -23.34
C LEU A 182 14.89 3.72 -22.55
N ARG A 183 13.66 3.84 -23.04
CA ARG A 183 12.54 4.49 -22.33
C ARG A 183 12.27 3.85 -20.97
N TYR A 184 12.28 2.52 -20.91
CA TYR A 184 12.16 1.78 -19.65
C TYR A 184 13.35 2.06 -18.72
N GLU A 185 14.58 1.98 -19.24
CA GLU A 185 15.81 2.20 -18.48
C GLU A 185 15.87 3.60 -17.84
N VAL A 186 15.54 4.66 -18.62
CA VAL A 186 15.47 6.04 -18.12
C VAL A 186 14.38 6.21 -17.07
N SER A 187 13.20 5.61 -17.29
CA SER A 187 12.09 5.65 -16.33
C SER A 187 12.48 5.01 -15.00
N GLU A 188 13.15 3.86 -15.04
CA GLU A 188 13.61 3.15 -13.85
C GLU A 188 14.74 3.88 -13.14
N LYS A 189 15.69 4.48 -13.86
CA LYS A 189 16.76 5.32 -13.28
C LYS A 189 16.15 6.51 -12.52
N LYS A 190 15.14 7.18 -13.10
CA LYS A 190 14.38 8.25 -12.42
C LYS A 190 13.64 7.72 -11.20
N ARG A 191 12.96 6.58 -11.30
CA ARG A 191 12.25 5.95 -10.18
C ARG A 191 13.20 5.61 -9.03
N ALA A 192 14.34 5.00 -9.33
CA ALA A 192 15.37 4.68 -8.35
C ALA A 192 15.93 5.94 -7.68
N SER A 193 16.15 7.02 -8.42
CA SER A 193 16.59 8.29 -7.82
C SER A 193 15.56 8.93 -6.89
N LEU A 194 14.26 8.74 -7.15
CA LEU A 194 13.18 9.25 -6.30
C LEU A 194 13.01 8.42 -5.02
N LEU A 195 13.34 7.12 -5.08
CA LEU A 195 13.28 6.22 -3.93
C LEU A 195 14.57 6.22 -3.09
N SER A 196 15.70 6.61 -3.70
CA SER A 196 17.00 6.76 -3.05
C SER A 196 17.04 8.08 -2.29
N THR A 197 16.87 8.04 -0.96
CA THR A 197 17.13 9.21 -0.11
C THR A 197 18.62 9.55 -0.14
N GLN A 198 19.00 10.65 -0.77
CA GLN A 198 20.35 11.17 -0.69
C GLN A 198 20.67 11.53 0.77
N SER A 199 21.81 11.06 1.26
CA SER A 199 22.27 11.41 2.61
C SER A 199 22.76 12.86 2.63
N ILE A 200 22.24 13.65 3.57
CA ILE A 200 22.66 15.02 3.84
C ILE A 200 23.54 15.01 5.08
N GLU A 201 24.76 15.53 4.98
CA GLU A 201 25.64 15.67 6.15
C GLU A 201 25.19 16.84 7.03
N VAL A 202 25.13 16.60 8.34
CA VAL A 202 24.66 17.55 9.35
C VAL A 202 25.46 17.42 10.65
N ASP A 203 25.53 18.52 11.40
CA ASP A 203 26.27 18.61 12.66
C ASP A 203 25.51 17.92 13.80
N GLY A 204 26.14 16.93 14.43
CA GLY A 204 25.65 16.20 15.58
C GLY A 204 25.73 16.98 16.90
N ILE A 205 25.22 16.40 17.98
CA ILE A 205 25.19 16.99 19.33
C ILE A 205 26.50 16.81 20.11
N SER A 206 27.28 15.78 19.80
CA SER A 206 28.57 15.52 20.44
C SER A 206 29.65 16.40 19.81
N THR A 207 30.57 16.90 20.63
CA THR A 207 31.82 17.53 20.18
C THR A 207 32.97 16.56 20.28
N ASP A 208 33.92 16.64 19.35
CA ASP A 208 35.16 15.88 19.38
C ASP A 208 36.20 16.50 20.34
N GLN A 209 37.44 16.01 20.29
CA GLN A 209 38.54 16.51 21.13
C GLN A 209 38.99 17.93 20.77
N ASN A 210 38.73 18.38 19.54
CA ASN A 210 39.05 19.72 19.07
C ASN A 210 37.95 20.74 19.42
N GLY A 211 36.81 20.25 19.94
CA GLY A 211 35.62 21.05 20.21
C GLY A 211 34.69 21.18 19.00
N ASP A 212 35.00 20.53 17.88
CA ASP A 212 34.19 20.54 16.67
C ASP A 212 33.03 19.55 16.79
N THR A 213 31.89 19.88 16.17
CA THR A 213 30.72 18.98 16.21
C THR A 213 30.92 17.75 15.34
N VAL A 214 30.56 16.58 15.86
CA VAL A 214 30.67 15.31 15.13
C VAL A 214 29.68 15.29 13.98
N LYS A 215 30.15 15.09 12.75
CA LYS A 215 29.30 15.00 11.56
C LYS A 215 28.47 13.72 11.55
N THR A 216 27.21 13.82 11.14
CA THR A 216 26.27 12.70 10.98
C THR A 216 25.49 12.84 9.68
N THR A 217 24.74 11.80 9.29
CA THR A 217 23.89 11.84 8.09
C THR A 217 22.40 11.84 8.43
N THR A 218 21.64 12.66 7.70
CA THR A 218 20.17 12.72 7.70
C THR A 218 19.61 12.68 6.27
N SER A 219 18.30 12.77 6.11
CA SER A 219 17.57 12.88 4.84
C SER A 219 16.24 13.62 5.07
N ASP A 220 15.40 13.71 4.04
CA ASP A 220 14.09 14.37 4.11
C ASP A 220 12.99 13.48 4.76
N LEU A 221 13.35 12.30 5.25
CA LEU A 221 12.45 11.40 5.98
C LEU A 221 12.60 11.62 7.48
N VAL A 222 11.48 11.57 8.21
CA VAL A 222 11.42 11.62 9.67
C VAL A 222 10.87 10.30 10.19
N LEU A 223 11.46 9.76 11.26
CA LEU A 223 10.98 8.56 11.94
C LEU A 223 10.88 8.81 13.44
N SER A 224 9.69 8.63 14.01
CA SER A 224 9.53 8.65 15.46
C SER A 224 10.00 7.35 16.10
N LEU A 225 10.57 7.45 17.31
CA LEU A 225 10.95 6.32 18.17
C LEU A 225 9.72 5.72 18.85
N GLN A 226 8.67 5.51 18.06
CA GLN A 226 7.49 4.80 18.48
C GLN A 226 7.51 3.40 17.88
N GLY A 227 6.67 2.57 18.45
CA GLY A 227 6.48 1.23 17.99
C GLY A 227 7.70 0.31 17.88
N ILE A 228 8.01 -0.17 16.67
CA ILE A 228 9.15 -1.09 16.50
C ILE A 228 10.48 -0.41 16.83
N PHE A 229 10.54 0.92 16.72
CA PHE A 229 11.68 1.76 17.06
C PHE A 229 11.65 2.23 18.51
N ARG A 230 10.56 1.98 19.25
CA ARG A 230 10.43 2.31 20.68
C ARG A 230 11.57 1.74 21.53
N PRO A 231 12.07 0.51 21.28
CA PRO A 231 13.25 0.00 21.99
C PRO A 231 14.50 0.85 21.87
N LEU A 232 14.60 1.75 20.88
CA LEU A 232 15.72 2.68 20.75
C LEU A 232 15.65 3.83 21.75
N SER A 233 14.46 4.24 22.21
CA SER A 233 14.25 5.37 23.12
C SER A 233 14.94 5.21 24.48
N ASN A 234 15.33 6.35 25.08
CA ASN A 234 15.80 6.43 26.48
C ASN A 234 14.73 5.98 27.48
N TYR A 235 13.47 6.19 27.12
CA TYR A 235 12.30 5.98 27.96
C TYR A 235 11.70 4.59 27.82
N TYR A 236 12.34 3.72 27.04
CA TYR A 236 11.95 2.32 26.94
C TYR A 236 12.64 1.47 28.00
N ALA A 237 11.84 0.69 28.73
CA ALA A 237 12.31 -0.20 29.79
C ALA A 237 12.95 -1.47 29.21
N LEU A 238 14.17 -1.33 28.68
CA LEU A 238 15.01 -2.45 28.28
C LEU A 238 16.18 -2.58 29.25
N PRO A 239 16.20 -3.61 30.10
CA PRO A 239 17.27 -3.78 31.07
C PRO A 239 18.61 -4.01 30.39
N PHE A 240 19.66 -3.34 30.87
CA PHE A 240 21.04 -3.55 30.43
C PHE A 240 22.00 -3.51 31.61
N ASP A 241 23.12 -4.23 31.47
CA ASP A 241 24.17 -4.27 32.49
C ASP A 241 25.20 -3.18 32.22
N MET A 242 25.62 -2.46 33.25
CA MET A 242 26.65 -1.42 33.18
C MET A 242 27.44 -1.40 34.49
N LYS A 243 28.78 -1.44 34.42
CA LYS A 243 29.66 -1.51 35.61
C LYS A 243 29.29 -2.62 36.63
N GLY A 244 28.77 -3.75 36.13
CA GLY A 244 28.38 -4.90 36.97
C GLY A 244 27.01 -4.79 37.65
N GLU A 245 26.29 -3.69 37.47
CA GLU A 245 24.91 -3.52 37.93
C GLU A 245 23.93 -3.56 36.75
N LYS A 246 22.72 -4.08 37.00
CA LYS A 246 21.64 -4.13 36.01
C LYS A 246 20.68 -2.96 36.19
N TYR A 247 20.50 -2.16 35.15
CA TYR A 247 19.60 -1.00 35.15
C TYR A 247 18.39 -1.26 34.27
N ARG A 248 17.20 -0.79 34.68
CA ARG A 248 15.94 -1.00 33.95
C ARG A 248 15.82 -0.22 32.65
N SER A 249 16.43 0.97 32.58
CA SER A 249 16.45 1.83 31.40
C SER A 249 17.57 2.86 31.48
N VAL A 250 17.78 3.63 30.41
CA VAL A 250 18.78 4.70 30.36
C VAL A 250 18.51 5.76 31.43
N GLU A 251 17.24 6.14 31.61
CA GLU A 251 16.84 7.10 32.66
C GLU A 251 17.13 6.58 34.07
N HIS A 252 16.94 5.29 34.35
CA HIS A 252 17.24 4.71 35.67
C HIS A 252 18.73 4.80 36.01
N TYR A 253 19.61 4.52 35.05
CA TYR A 253 21.04 4.69 35.24
C TYR A 253 21.41 6.17 35.47
N ALA A 254 20.94 7.05 34.59
CA ALA A 254 21.31 8.46 34.62
C ALA A 254 20.89 9.13 35.94
N TYR A 255 19.67 8.87 36.42
CA TYR A 255 19.20 9.40 37.69
C TYR A 255 19.81 8.73 38.92
N GLN A 256 20.16 7.44 38.87
CA GLN A 256 20.92 6.82 39.96
C GLN A 256 22.29 7.51 40.11
N ARG A 257 23.00 7.77 39.00
CA ARG A 257 24.28 8.50 39.06
C ARG A 257 24.13 9.94 39.58
N LEU A 258 23.00 10.58 39.29
CA LEU A 258 22.67 11.87 39.88
C LEU A 258 22.48 11.78 41.40
N PHE A 259 21.79 10.74 41.87
CA PHE A 259 21.56 10.51 43.29
C PHE A 259 22.86 10.19 44.03
N ASP A 260 23.72 9.36 43.44
CA ASP A 260 25.07 9.07 43.94
C ASP A 260 25.89 10.37 44.06
N ALA A 261 25.86 11.22 43.02
CA ALA A 261 26.60 12.48 42.98
C ALA A 261 26.07 13.53 43.98
N LEU A 262 24.79 13.44 44.35
CA LEU A 262 24.15 14.24 45.39
C LEU A 262 24.28 13.62 46.79
N ARG A 263 24.92 12.45 46.92
CA ARG A 263 25.10 11.70 48.17
C ARG A 263 23.78 11.42 48.89
N LEU A 264 22.75 11.05 48.14
CA LEU A 264 21.47 10.63 48.70
C LEU A 264 21.56 9.21 49.27
N ASP A 265 20.69 8.91 50.22
CA ASP A 265 20.64 7.62 50.90
C ASP A 265 20.11 6.49 49.98
N ASP A 266 20.47 5.25 50.31
CA ASP A 266 20.07 4.06 49.55
C ASP A 266 18.54 3.94 49.41
N LYS A 267 17.77 4.42 50.40
CA LYS A 267 16.31 4.47 50.33
C LYS A 267 15.79 5.39 49.23
N CYS A 268 16.49 6.50 48.95
CA CYS A 268 16.15 7.36 47.81
C CYS A 268 16.54 6.71 46.49
N ILE A 269 17.67 6.03 46.42
CA ILE A 269 18.09 5.27 45.22
C ILE A 269 17.09 4.14 44.92
N GLU A 270 16.59 3.45 45.95
CA GLU A 270 15.57 2.41 45.82
C GLU A 270 14.27 2.94 45.18
N LYS A 271 13.84 4.16 45.52
CA LYS A 271 12.67 4.82 44.87
C LYS A 271 12.86 4.97 43.36
N ILE A 272 14.08 5.29 42.91
CA ILE A 272 14.39 5.36 41.47
C ILE A 272 14.38 3.96 40.87
N ARG A 273 15.07 2.98 41.47
CA ARG A 273 15.14 1.59 40.96
C ARG A 273 13.78 0.88 40.88
N THR A 274 12.83 1.25 41.72
CA THR A 274 11.47 0.70 41.79
C THR A 274 10.44 1.46 40.96
N THR A 275 10.83 2.59 40.34
CA THR A 275 9.94 3.30 39.42
C THR A 275 9.65 2.44 38.19
N VAL A 276 8.37 2.27 37.83
CA VAL A 276 7.97 1.35 36.76
C VAL A 276 8.19 1.97 35.38
N HIS A 277 7.66 3.17 35.16
CA HIS A 277 7.77 3.86 33.88
C HIS A 277 9.03 4.75 33.86
N PRO A 278 9.95 4.55 32.89
CA PRO A 278 11.16 5.37 32.79
C PRO A 278 10.90 6.89 32.68
N ALA A 279 9.80 7.31 32.06
CA ALA A 279 9.42 8.73 31.95
C ALA A 279 9.13 9.36 33.33
N ASP A 280 8.59 8.58 34.27
CA ASP A 280 8.25 9.02 35.62
C ASP A 280 9.47 9.18 36.53
N VAL A 281 10.63 8.63 36.15
CA VAL A 281 11.88 8.74 36.93
C VAL A 281 12.23 10.20 37.21
N SER A 282 12.03 11.08 36.21
CA SER A 282 12.26 12.52 36.35
C SER A 282 11.29 13.20 37.32
N LEU A 283 10.05 12.69 37.45
CA LEU A 283 9.04 13.20 38.37
C LEU A 283 9.32 12.71 39.80
N VAL A 284 9.71 11.44 39.96
CA VAL A 284 10.11 10.85 41.24
C VAL A 284 11.35 11.56 41.77
N ALA A 285 12.36 11.82 40.93
CA ALA A 285 13.54 12.56 41.31
C ALA A 285 13.21 13.95 41.87
N ARG A 286 12.36 14.71 41.17
CA ARG A 286 11.90 16.03 41.64
C ARG A 286 11.16 15.96 42.98
N ARG A 287 10.34 14.93 43.22
CA ARG A 287 9.68 14.74 44.53
C ARG A 287 10.69 14.42 45.63
N VAL A 288 11.70 13.60 45.35
CA VAL A 288 12.76 13.26 46.30
C VAL A 288 13.58 14.50 46.67
N PHE A 289 13.94 15.34 45.70
CA PHE A 289 14.70 16.57 45.96
C PHE A 289 13.96 17.52 46.90
N LYS A 290 12.63 17.68 46.69
CA LYS A 290 11.77 18.46 47.60
C LYS A 290 11.67 17.85 49.00
N GLN A 291 11.55 16.52 49.09
CA GLN A 291 11.49 15.81 50.38
C GLN A 291 12.78 15.95 51.18
N GLN A 292 13.94 15.84 50.50
CA GLN A 292 15.26 15.95 51.11
C GLN A 292 15.72 17.40 51.33
N LYS A 293 14.90 18.40 50.96
CA LYS A 293 15.19 19.83 51.07
C LYS A 293 16.56 20.21 50.49
N LEU A 294 16.92 19.60 49.35
CA LEU A 294 18.15 19.94 48.64
C LEU A 294 18.07 21.38 48.13
N SER A 295 19.18 22.11 48.18
CA SER A 295 19.26 23.45 47.58
C SER A 295 19.25 23.36 46.05
N ASP A 296 18.51 24.25 45.40
CA ASP A 296 18.40 24.29 43.93
C ASP A 296 19.78 24.40 43.27
N GLY A 297 20.69 25.22 43.83
CA GLY A 297 22.05 25.36 43.31
C GLY A 297 22.91 24.08 43.37
N ALA A 298 22.72 23.24 44.39
CA ALA A 298 23.44 21.95 44.48
C ALA A 298 22.91 20.96 43.43
N VAL A 299 21.60 20.94 43.23
CA VAL A 299 20.96 20.12 42.19
C VAL A 299 21.41 20.59 40.82
N ASP A 300 21.33 21.88 40.50
CA ASP A 300 21.68 22.44 39.20
C ASP A 300 23.15 22.19 38.84
N SER A 301 24.07 22.35 39.79
CA SER A 301 25.50 22.07 39.61
C SER A 301 25.77 20.61 39.18
N LYS A 302 25.00 19.65 39.69
CA LYS A 302 25.13 18.23 39.32
C LYS A 302 24.27 17.84 38.13
N MET A 303 23.16 18.55 37.89
CA MET A 303 22.21 18.27 36.81
C MET A 303 22.85 18.48 35.43
N GLY A 304 23.85 19.37 35.32
CA GLY A 304 24.67 19.52 34.10
C GLY A 304 25.43 18.23 33.69
N ARG A 305 25.67 17.29 34.62
CA ARG A 305 26.30 15.99 34.31
C ARG A 305 25.31 14.93 33.84
N LEU A 306 24.01 15.16 34.00
CA LEU A 306 22.96 14.19 33.68
C LEU A 306 22.95 13.82 32.20
N ASP A 307 23.21 14.80 31.33
CA ASP A 307 23.26 14.57 29.88
C ASP A 307 24.40 13.63 29.50
N ARG A 308 25.58 13.78 30.12
CA ARG A 308 26.72 12.86 29.91
C ARG A 308 26.39 11.44 30.35
N TRP A 309 25.71 11.27 31.48
CA TRP A 309 25.30 9.95 31.96
C TRP A 309 24.27 9.27 31.06
N ARG A 310 23.30 10.02 30.51
CA ARG A 310 22.35 9.51 29.51
C ARG A 310 23.06 9.05 28.25
N GLN A 311 23.97 9.86 27.71
CA GLN A 311 24.74 9.48 26.51
C GLN A 311 25.57 8.21 26.76
N SER A 312 26.24 8.12 27.91
CA SER A 312 27.05 6.95 28.28
C SER A 312 26.19 5.68 28.40
N ALA A 313 25.04 5.75 29.07
CA ALA A 313 24.11 4.62 29.17
C ALA A 313 23.50 4.23 27.83
N MET A 314 23.12 5.19 26.98
CA MET A 314 22.60 4.87 25.64
C MET A 314 23.67 4.18 24.78
N LYS A 315 24.90 4.69 24.78
CA LYS A 315 26.04 4.06 24.11
C LYS A 315 26.19 2.60 24.57
N HIS A 316 26.17 2.36 25.89
CA HIS A 316 26.32 1.01 26.44
C HIS A 316 25.13 0.08 26.12
N LYS A 317 23.89 0.60 26.21
CA LYS A 317 22.65 -0.10 25.81
C LYS A 317 22.73 -0.59 24.37
N MET A 318 23.27 0.24 23.46
CA MET A 318 23.42 -0.11 22.04
C MET A 318 24.58 -1.08 21.80
N THR A 319 25.78 -0.78 22.32
CA THR A 319 26.98 -1.58 22.04
C THR A 319 26.85 -3.03 22.51
N LYS A 320 26.08 -3.29 23.57
CA LYS A 320 25.86 -4.66 24.10
C LYS A 320 24.66 -5.39 23.48
N ASN A 321 23.89 -4.75 22.59
CA ASN A 321 22.69 -5.34 22.00
C ASN A 321 22.71 -5.23 20.48
N GLU A 322 23.16 -6.29 19.81
CA GLU A 322 23.26 -6.37 18.35
C GLU A 322 21.90 -6.17 17.66
N ALA A 323 20.81 -6.68 18.24
CA ALA A 323 19.46 -6.49 17.68
C ALA A 323 19.06 -5.01 17.66
N LEU A 324 19.44 -4.23 18.68
CA LEU A 324 19.20 -2.77 18.66
C LEU A 324 20.10 -2.05 17.66
N GLN A 325 21.33 -2.51 17.46
CA GLN A 325 22.21 -1.95 16.42
C GLN A 325 21.60 -2.16 15.04
N GLN A 326 21.14 -3.37 14.74
CA GLN A 326 20.46 -3.69 13.49
C GLN A 326 19.17 -2.89 13.32
N LEU A 327 18.38 -2.77 14.39
CA LEU A 327 17.17 -1.94 14.40
C LEU A 327 17.50 -0.47 14.10
N LEU A 328 18.57 0.07 14.69
CA LEU A 328 19.02 1.43 14.42
C LEU A 328 19.53 1.62 12.98
N LEU A 329 20.32 0.68 12.45
CA LEU A 329 20.80 0.70 11.07
C LEU A 329 19.66 0.59 10.06
N SER A 330 18.59 -0.12 10.40
CA SER A 330 17.40 -0.27 9.54
C SER A 330 16.68 1.07 9.30
N THR A 331 16.89 2.08 10.15
CA THR A 331 16.30 3.42 9.99
C THR A 331 16.86 4.22 8.79
N GLY A 332 17.87 3.69 8.09
CA GLY A 332 18.46 4.35 6.92
C GLY A 332 19.09 5.70 7.27
N HIS A 333 18.71 6.75 6.54
CA HIS A 333 19.18 8.12 6.79
C HIS A 333 18.07 9.02 7.37
N ALA A 334 16.98 8.47 7.89
CA ALA A 334 15.90 9.30 8.43
C ALA A 334 16.34 10.15 9.64
N LEU A 335 15.75 11.33 9.80
CA LEU A 335 15.80 12.13 11.02
C LEU A 335 15.02 11.39 12.12
N LEU A 336 15.71 10.97 13.18
CA LEU A 336 15.08 10.23 14.27
C LEU A 336 14.52 11.20 15.30
N ILE A 337 13.29 10.99 15.77
CA ILE A 337 12.66 11.83 16.80
C ILE A 337 12.09 11.00 17.96
N ASP A 338 12.34 11.39 19.20
CA ASP A 338 11.69 10.77 20.36
C ASP A 338 10.53 11.64 20.84
N THR A 339 9.28 11.22 20.66
CA THR A 339 8.09 12.02 21.03
C THR A 339 7.55 11.67 22.43
N THR A 340 8.33 10.98 23.27
CA THR A 340 7.89 10.60 24.61
C THR A 340 7.66 11.85 25.48
N GLU A 341 6.43 12.04 25.98
CA GLU A 341 6.05 13.14 26.89
C GLU A 341 6.86 13.12 28.20
N SER A 342 8.03 13.76 28.18
CA SER A 342 8.98 13.72 29.28
C SER A 342 9.87 14.96 29.28
N ASN A 343 11.20 14.80 29.38
CA ASN A 343 12.13 15.92 29.40
C ASN A 343 12.18 16.60 28.02
N LYS A 344 11.75 17.88 27.97
CA LYS A 344 11.68 18.70 26.75
C LYS A 344 13.01 18.86 26.00
N SER A 345 14.15 18.62 26.64
CA SER A 345 15.45 18.68 25.95
C SER A 345 15.85 17.38 25.26
N TRP A 346 15.32 16.23 25.70
CA TRP A 346 15.69 14.91 25.19
C TRP A 346 14.65 14.30 24.27
N ALA A 347 13.38 14.65 24.48
CA ALA A 347 12.29 14.36 23.56
C ALA A 347 12.07 15.56 22.61
N SER A 348 11.59 15.27 21.40
CA SER A 348 11.04 16.24 20.47
C SER A 348 9.68 16.72 20.97
N THR A 349 9.47 18.02 20.91
CA THR A 349 8.17 18.67 21.14
C THR A 349 7.26 18.63 19.91
N ALA A 350 7.84 18.49 18.72
CA ALA A 350 7.13 18.29 17.46
C ALA A 350 6.98 16.80 17.17
N ASP A 351 5.87 16.41 16.55
CA ASP A 351 5.61 15.05 16.13
C ASP A 351 6.17 14.74 14.73
N GLU A 352 6.07 13.47 14.33
CA GLU A 352 6.58 13.00 13.03
C GLU A 352 5.87 13.69 11.86
N PHE A 353 4.55 13.89 12.01
CA PHE A 353 3.71 14.46 10.97
C PHE A 353 4.06 15.92 10.70
N GLU A 354 4.20 16.73 11.75
CA GLU A 354 4.54 18.15 11.64
C GLU A 354 5.88 18.32 10.92
N LEU A 355 6.91 17.57 11.33
CA LEU A 355 8.24 17.68 10.75
C LEU A 355 8.28 17.16 9.30
N GLN A 356 7.61 16.04 9.02
CA GLN A 356 7.50 15.52 7.66
C GLN A 356 6.77 16.51 6.74
N HIS A 357 5.71 17.17 7.24
CA HIS A 357 5.02 18.22 6.50
C HIS A 357 5.91 19.44 6.24
N LEU A 358 6.71 19.88 7.21
CA LEU A 358 7.65 20.98 7.02
C LEU A 358 8.69 20.69 5.94
N LEU A 359 9.21 19.45 5.88
CA LEU A 359 10.19 19.01 4.88
C LEU A 359 9.61 18.92 3.46
N THR A 360 8.29 18.95 3.28
CA THR A 360 7.70 19.09 1.93
C THR A 360 7.94 20.48 1.33
N LYS A 361 8.31 21.47 2.15
CA LYS A 361 8.53 22.85 1.72
C LYS A 361 9.98 23.02 1.29
N ARG A 362 10.20 23.38 0.02
CA ARG A 362 11.54 23.50 -0.61
C ARG A 362 12.56 24.39 0.13
N TYR A 363 12.10 25.32 0.97
CA TYR A 363 12.96 26.24 1.72
C TYR A 363 13.29 25.77 3.16
N ILE A 364 12.73 24.63 3.60
CA ILE A 364 13.04 24.02 4.89
C ILE A 364 13.86 22.76 4.62
N LEU A 365 15.11 22.76 5.07
CA LEU A 365 16.01 21.62 4.94
C LEU A 365 16.07 20.85 6.28
N PRO A 366 16.40 19.54 6.26
CA PRO A 366 16.62 18.77 7.47
C PRO A 366 17.67 19.39 8.40
N SER A 367 18.72 20.00 7.84
CA SER A 367 19.74 20.75 8.60
C SER A 367 19.13 21.90 9.39
N THR A 368 18.22 22.66 8.79
CA THR A 368 17.52 23.77 9.43
C THR A 368 16.70 23.30 10.64
N ILE A 369 15.99 22.17 10.51
CA ILE A 369 15.22 21.58 11.62
C ILE A 369 16.15 21.14 12.75
N ILE A 370 17.28 20.51 12.43
CA ILE A 370 18.27 20.07 13.42
C ILE A 370 18.86 21.27 14.16
N ASP A 371 19.13 22.38 13.47
CA ASP A 371 19.63 23.60 14.10
C ASP A 371 18.60 24.25 15.05
N TRP A 372 17.31 24.14 14.75
CA TRP A 372 16.24 24.55 15.67
C TRP A 372 16.15 23.61 16.88
N MET A 373 16.23 22.30 16.68
CA MET A 373 16.21 21.28 17.73
C MET A 373 17.38 21.45 18.71
N THR A 374 18.57 21.75 18.19
CA THR A 374 19.80 21.98 18.96
C THR A 374 19.96 23.41 19.48
N GLU A 375 18.99 24.28 19.22
CA GLU A 375 19.00 25.72 19.59
C GLU A 375 20.22 26.50 19.05
N ARG A 376 20.86 26.02 17.98
CA ARG A 376 21.95 26.73 17.28
C ARG A 376 21.43 27.94 16.53
N THR A 377 20.22 27.81 15.96
CA THR A 377 19.51 28.91 15.30
C THR A 377 18.14 29.10 15.93
N LYS A 378 17.68 30.35 15.94
CA LYS A 378 16.36 30.68 16.49
C LYS A 378 15.28 30.36 15.44
N PRO A 379 14.33 29.46 15.73
CA PRO A 379 13.23 29.18 14.83
C PRO A 379 12.32 30.42 14.64
N PRO A 380 11.62 30.52 13.49
CA PRO A 380 10.54 31.49 13.30
C PRO A 380 9.50 31.40 14.43
N SER A 381 8.82 32.51 14.74
CA SER A 381 7.86 32.58 15.86
C SER A 381 6.79 31.47 15.82
N ALA A 382 6.28 31.16 14.63
CA ALA A 382 5.28 30.10 14.40
C ALA A 382 5.81 28.68 14.64
N LEU A 383 7.13 28.48 14.64
CA LEU A 383 7.80 27.20 14.83
C LEU A 383 8.64 27.19 16.13
N SER A 384 8.37 28.13 17.03
CA SER A 384 9.19 28.35 18.23
C SER A 384 9.14 27.19 19.23
N HIS A 385 8.14 26.30 19.12
CA HIS A 385 8.00 25.10 19.91
C HIS A 385 8.94 23.98 19.46
N ILE A 386 9.41 23.95 18.21
CA ILE A 386 10.30 22.90 17.67
C ILE A 386 11.69 23.00 18.31
N ARG A 387 11.94 22.17 19.33
CA ARG A 387 13.18 22.17 20.12
C ARG A 387 13.46 20.77 20.70
N GLY A 388 14.69 20.54 21.16
CA GLY A 388 15.05 19.35 21.94
C GLY A 388 15.53 18.18 21.08
N ASN A 389 14.95 17.00 21.29
CA ASN A 389 15.26 15.77 20.55
C ASN A 389 16.72 15.25 20.64
N LYS A 390 17.43 15.50 21.75
CA LYS A 390 18.79 14.94 21.93
C LYS A 390 18.85 13.41 21.81
N THR A 391 17.77 12.69 22.13
CA THR A 391 17.72 11.23 21.97
C THR A 391 17.88 10.81 20.51
N GLY A 392 17.07 11.40 19.62
CA GLY A 392 17.11 11.10 18.19
C GLY A 392 18.45 11.45 17.55
N LEU A 393 18.99 12.62 17.88
CA LEU A 393 20.28 13.08 17.36
C LEU A 393 21.46 12.19 17.83
N LEU A 394 21.47 11.79 19.10
CA LEU A 394 22.47 10.84 19.60
C LEU A 394 22.40 9.49 18.86
N LEU A 395 21.18 9.02 18.56
CA LEU A 395 21.00 7.78 17.81
C LEU A 395 21.49 7.91 16.37
N MET A 396 21.37 9.08 15.73
CA MET A 396 21.94 9.34 14.40
C MET A 396 23.47 9.30 14.39
N GLU A 397 24.11 9.82 15.45
CA GLU A 397 25.57 9.67 15.64
C GLU A 397 25.98 8.21 15.80
N LEU A 398 25.28 7.49 16.68
CA LEU A 398 25.51 6.06 16.90
C LEU A 398 25.28 5.25 15.63
N ARG A 399 24.24 5.57 14.85
CA ARG A 399 23.94 4.96 13.55
C ARG A 399 25.10 5.13 12.59
N SER A 400 25.65 6.35 12.49
CA SER A 400 26.79 6.66 11.64
C SER A 400 28.03 5.85 12.07
N LYS A 401 28.27 5.77 13.38
CA LYS A 401 29.37 4.97 13.94
C LYS A 401 29.20 3.46 13.72
N PHE A 402 28.00 2.91 13.86
CA PHE A 402 27.76 1.49 13.61
C PHE A 402 27.79 1.15 12.12
N ALA A 403 27.38 2.08 11.25
CA ALA A 403 27.46 1.91 9.81
C ALA A 403 28.91 1.84 9.32
N THR A 404 29.84 2.59 9.91
CA THR A 404 31.27 2.50 9.59
C THR A 404 31.94 1.25 10.17
N LEU A 405 31.49 0.77 11.34
CA LEU A 405 32.02 -0.44 11.97
C LEU A 405 31.47 -1.74 11.37
N SER A 406 30.25 -1.73 10.84
CA SER A 406 29.66 -2.90 10.16
C SER A 406 30.26 -3.07 8.76
N LEU A 407 31.35 -3.82 8.67
CA LEU A 407 31.86 -4.40 7.42
C LEU A 407 30.85 -5.34 6.75
N THR A 408 29.85 -5.83 7.50
CA THR A 408 28.83 -6.74 6.99
C THR A 408 27.66 -5.97 6.38
N GLN A 409 27.48 -6.09 5.06
CA GLN A 409 26.28 -5.65 4.32
C GLN A 409 24.98 -6.36 4.76
N ASN A 410 24.99 -7.15 5.82
CA ASN A 410 23.82 -7.75 6.46
C ASN A 410 22.98 -6.70 7.20
N ARG A 411 22.61 -5.61 6.52
CA ARG A 411 21.42 -4.86 6.91
C ARG A 411 20.25 -5.77 6.60
N ILE A 412 19.36 -5.99 7.56
CA ILE A 412 18.02 -6.50 7.24
C ILE A 412 17.37 -5.41 6.39
N PRO A 413 17.19 -5.59 5.07
CA PRO A 413 16.56 -4.56 4.26
C PRO A 413 15.10 -4.52 4.69
N LEU A 414 14.63 -3.39 5.24
CA LEU A 414 13.21 -3.21 5.54
C LEU A 414 12.35 -3.32 4.27
N VAL A 415 12.95 -3.03 3.12
CA VAL A 415 12.36 -3.21 1.79
C VAL A 415 13.45 -3.75 0.88
N SER A 416 13.37 -5.02 0.50
CA SER A 416 14.04 -5.48 -0.72
C SER A 416 13.32 -4.79 -1.88
N PRO A 417 13.99 -3.95 -2.69
CA PRO A 417 13.35 -3.43 -3.88
C PRO A 417 12.88 -4.62 -4.71
N LEU A 418 11.58 -4.70 -4.97
CA LEU A 418 11.03 -5.59 -5.99
C LEU A 418 11.72 -5.20 -7.30
N VAL A 419 12.56 -6.09 -7.83
CA VAL A 419 13.49 -5.74 -8.90
C VAL A 419 12.71 -5.39 -10.16
N THR A 420 11.54 -6.03 -10.38
CA THR A 420 10.60 -5.61 -11.43
C THR A 420 9.13 -5.93 -11.11
N ALA A 421 8.20 -5.17 -11.71
CA ALA A 421 6.78 -5.55 -11.74
C ALA A 421 6.53 -6.88 -12.49
N MET A 422 7.46 -7.29 -13.35
CA MET A 422 7.44 -8.57 -14.07
C MET A 422 7.70 -9.74 -13.11
N GLU A 423 8.64 -9.62 -12.18
CA GLU A 423 8.81 -10.58 -11.07
C GLU A 423 7.53 -10.67 -10.25
N LEU A 424 6.88 -9.54 -9.95
CA LEU A 424 5.62 -9.56 -9.22
C LEU A 424 4.54 -10.29 -10.02
N ARG A 425 4.32 -9.97 -11.30
CA ARG A 425 3.34 -10.68 -12.16
C ARG A 425 3.67 -12.17 -12.37
N THR A 426 4.94 -12.55 -12.39
CA THR A 426 5.35 -13.96 -12.55
C THR A 426 5.32 -14.74 -11.23
N LEU A 427 5.54 -14.07 -10.10
CA LEU A 427 5.40 -14.64 -8.75
C LEU A 427 3.94 -14.70 -8.31
N LEU A 428 3.09 -13.79 -8.80
CA LEU A 428 1.64 -13.83 -8.66
C LEU A 428 1.07 -14.93 -9.55
N SER A 429 1.08 -16.17 -9.06
CA SER A 429 0.29 -17.22 -9.70
C SER A 429 -1.20 -16.88 -9.61
N ALA A 430 -2.02 -17.40 -10.53
CA ALA A 430 -3.48 -17.38 -10.42
C ALA A 430 -4.02 -18.06 -9.14
N HIS A 431 -3.13 -18.64 -8.31
CA HIS A 431 -3.43 -19.23 -7.02
C HIS A 431 -3.14 -18.30 -5.84
N MET A 432 -2.62 -17.09 -6.07
CA MET A 432 -2.44 -16.12 -5.01
C MET A 432 -3.78 -15.45 -4.70
N ILE A 433 -4.29 -15.72 -3.51
CA ILE A 433 -5.61 -15.29 -3.03
C ILE A 433 -5.40 -14.20 -1.98
N CYS A 434 -5.98 -13.03 -2.20
CA CYS A 434 -6.10 -11.98 -1.20
C CYS A 434 -7.48 -12.11 -0.53
N PHE A 435 -7.57 -11.83 0.77
CA PHE A 435 -8.84 -11.78 1.50
C PHE A 435 -8.98 -10.40 2.14
N THR A 436 -10.13 -9.75 1.96
CA THR A 436 -10.47 -8.47 2.62
C THR A 436 -11.29 -8.72 3.88
N ALA A 437 -11.55 -7.68 4.70
CA ALA A 437 -12.36 -7.81 5.92
C ALA A 437 -13.82 -8.21 5.62
N GLU A 438 -14.25 -7.98 4.38
CA GLU A 438 -15.56 -8.34 3.82
C GLU A 438 -15.59 -9.76 3.25
N SER A 439 -14.45 -10.43 3.12
CA SER A 439 -14.42 -11.83 2.71
C SER A 439 -15.06 -12.71 3.78
N VAL A 440 -15.91 -13.66 3.38
CA VAL A 440 -16.52 -14.67 4.26
C VAL A 440 -15.49 -15.48 5.08
N PHE A 441 -14.24 -15.53 4.62
CA PHE A 441 -13.14 -16.19 5.32
C PHE A 441 -12.50 -15.32 6.41
N HIS A 442 -12.79 -14.02 6.43
CA HIS A 442 -12.26 -13.12 7.43
C HIS A 442 -13.04 -13.27 8.74
N PHE A 443 -12.34 -13.29 9.88
CA PHE A 443 -12.97 -13.50 11.19
C PHE A 443 -13.92 -12.36 11.62
N LEU A 444 -13.78 -11.18 11.00
CA LEU A 444 -14.70 -10.05 11.16
C LEU A 444 -15.95 -10.16 10.28
N TYR A 445 -16.06 -11.16 9.40
CA TYR A 445 -17.28 -11.35 8.65
C TYR A 445 -18.45 -11.69 9.60
N PRO A 446 -19.62 -11.03 9.48
CA PRO A 446 -20.75 -11.21 10.39
C PRO A 446 -21.53 -12.51 10.07
N ALA A 447 -20.90 -13.67 10.26
CA ALA A 447 -21.54 -14.97 10.11
C ALA A 447 -21.69 -15.67 11.46
N GLN A 448 -22.92 -16.08 11.82
CA GLN A 448 -23.17 -16.82 13.04
C GLN A 448 -22.40 -18.15 13.06
N ILE A 449 -21.72 -18.43 14.16
CA ILE A 449 -20.96 -19.67 14.35
C ILE A 449 -21.51 -20.48 15.53
N ARG A 450 -21.45 -21.81 15.40
CA ARG A 450 -21.67 -22.76 16.51
C ARG A 450 -20.37 -23.39 16.91
N LEU A 451 -20.11 -23.45 18.21
CA LEU A 451 -18.90 -24.08 18.73
C LEU A 451 -19.06 -25.61 18.72
N PRO A 452 -18.00 -26.36 18.41
CA PRO A 452 -18.00 -27.81 18.58
C PRO A 452 -18.33 -28.13 20.04
N ASN A 453 -19.39 -28.91 20.27
CA ASN A 453 -19.86 -29.36 21.59
C ASN A 453 -20.56 -28.29 22.46
N SER A 454 -21.03 -27.17 21.88
CA SER A 454 -21.90 -26.21 22.57
C SER A 454 -23.15 -25.95 21.75
N ALA A 455 -24.30 -25.85 22.42
CA ALA A 455 -25.54 -25.36 21.79
C ALA A 455 -25.53 -23.83 21.60
N GLU A 456 -24.53 -23.14 22.16
CA GLU A 456 -24.41 -21.69 22.09
C GLU A 456 -23.98 -21.21 20.69
N THR A 457 -24.80 -20.36 20.09
CA THR A 457 -24.54 -19.63 18.85
C THR A 457 -23.88 -18.29 19.15
N LEU A 458 -22.80 -17.96 18.45
CA LEU A 458 -22.15 -16.66 18.54
C LEU A 458 -22.39 -15.86 17.25
N PRO A 459 -22.52 -14.52 17.30
CA PRO A 459 -22.82 -13.70 16.12
C PRO A 459 -21.73 -13.72 15.06
N SER A 460 -20.47 -13.91 15.46
CA SER A 460 -19.34 -14.00 14.53
C SER A 460 -18.11 -14.70 15.16
N PRO A 461 -17.12 -15.10 14.34
CA PRO A 461 -15.82 -15.57 14.85
C PRO A 461 -15.11 -14.57 15.75
N ALA A 462 -15.27 -13.26 15.51
CA ALA A 462 -14.73 -12.22 16.38
C ALA A 462 -15.26 -12.32 17.82
N HIS A 463 -16.53 -12.66 18.02
CA HIS A 463 -17.12 -12.84 19.37
C HIS A 463 -16.52 -14.05 20.10
N TYR A 464 -16.15 -15.11 19.36
CA TYR A 464 -15.42 -16.23 19.96
C TYR A 464 -14.03 -15.80 20.43
N ILE A 465 -13.31 -15.05 19.60
CA ILE A 465 -11.99 -14.51 19.96
C ILE A 465 -12.12 -13.58 21.17
N ALA A 466 -13.13 -12.71 21.19
CA ALA A 466 -13.42 -11.83 22.32
C ALA A 466 -13.67 -12.61 23.62
N LYS A 467 -14.47 -13.68 23.59
CA LYS A 467 -14.65 -14.56 24.76
C LYS A 467 -13.35 -15.19 25.23
N GLN A 468 -12.50 -15.65 24.32
CA GLN A 468 -11.20 -16.22 24.68
C GLN A 468 -10.25 -15.15 25.22
N ALA A 469 -10.24 -13.95 24.65
CA ALA A 469 -9.45 -12.82 25.10
C ALA A 469 -9.87 -12.36 26.51
N ILE A 470 -11.18 -12.24 26.77
CA ILE A 470 -11.72 -11.90 28.10
C ILE A 470 -11.21 -12.89 29.16
N ARG A 471 -11.26 -14.20 28.86
CA ARG A 471 -10.72 -15.25 29.74
C ARG A 471 -9.20 -15.17 29.89
N TYR A 472 -8.49 -14.95 28.79
CA TYR A 472 -7.03 -14.97 28.76
C TYR A 472 -6.40 -13.75 29.45
N PHE A 473 -6.98 -12.57 29.27
CA PHE A 473 -6.53 -11.31 29.89
C PHE A 473 -7.18 -11.06 31.26
N ASN A 474 -8.09 -11.93 31.73
CA ASN A 474 -8.87 -11.74 32.96
C ASN A 474 -9.57 -10.37 32.99
N ILE A 475 -10.20 -10.01 31.88
CA ILE A 475 -10.99 -8.76 31.76
C ILE A 475 -12.15 -8.81 32.76
N CYS A 476 -12.45 -7.69 33.42
CA CYS A 476 -13.47 -7.65 34.46
C CYS A 476 -14.88 -7.86 33.87
N THR A 477 -15.84 -8.27 34.71
CA THR A 477 -17.20 -8.61 34.25
C THR A 477 -17.94 -7.43 33.61
N GLU A 478 -17.69 -6.19 34.07
CA GLU A 478 -18.28 -4.98 33.49
C GLU A 478 -17.76 -4.72 32.07
N GLU A 479 -16.45 -4.80 31.85
CA GLU A 479 -15.82 -4.65 30.52
C GLU A 479 -16.18 -5.82 29.59
N ALA A 480 -16.24 -7.03 30.13
CA ALA A 480 -16.68 -8.21 29.38
C ALA A 480 -18.13 -8.05 28.88
N ALA A 481 -19.02 -7.46 29.68
CA ALA A 481 -20.38 -7.15 29.25
C ALA A 481 -20.39 -6.09 28.13
N TYR A 482 -19.59 -5.02 28.28
CA TYR A 482 -19.44 -3.99 27.26
C TYR A 482 -18.93 -4.51 25.90
N ILE A 483 -17.95 -5.41 25.91
CA ILE A 483 -17.41 -6.04 24.69
C ILE A 483 -18.46 -6.91 23.98
N ASN A 484 -19.27 -7.65 24.74
CA ASN A 484 -20.27 -8.59 24.21
C ASN A 484 -21.65 -7.97 23.95
N GLU A 485 -21.85 -6.69 24.27
CA GLU A 485 -23.12 -5.99 24.07
C GLU A 485 -23.44 -5.78 22.58
N SER A 486 -22.42 -5.54 21.76
CA SER A 486 -22.60 -5.34 20.32
C SER A 486 -22.70 -6.67 19.58
N MET A 487 -23.70 -6.82 18.71
CA MET A 487 -23.79 -7.95 17.77
C MET A 487 -22.86 -7.79 16.56
N HIS A 488 -22.28 -6.60 16.36
CA HIS A 488 -21.47 -6.28 15.19
C HIS A 488 -20.01 -6.69 15.42
N SER A 489 -19.47 -7.50 14.51
CA SER A 489 -18.13 -8.09 14.60
C SER A 489 -17.00 -7.06 14.68
N THR A 490 -17.06 -6.00 13.88
CA THR A 490 -16.08 -4.90 13.87
C THR A 490 -16.10 -4.10 15.15
N GLU A 491 -17.29 -3.78 15.66
CA GLU A 491 -17.49 -3.07 16.92
C GLU A 491 -17.04 -3.91 18.12
N CYS A 492 -17.40 -5.21 18.17
CA CYS A 492 -16.90 -6.14 19.19
C CYS A 492 -15.37 -6.17 19.22
N TRP A 493 -14.74 -6.24 18.04
CA TRP A 493 -13.29 -6.21 17.90
C TRP A 493 -12.68 -4.89 18.40
N TYR A 494 -13.26 -3.76 18.02
CA TYR A 494 -12.84 -2.45 18.49
C TYR A 494 -12.92 -2.34 20.03
N ARG A 495 -14.08 -2.66 20.62
CA ARG A 495 -14.31 -2.62 22.07
C ARG A 495 -13.37 -3.53 22.84
N MET A 496 -13.09 -4.72 22.31
CA MET A 496 -12.12 -5.66 22.89
C MET A 496 -10.72 -5.04 22.96
N ASN A 497 -10.26 -4.40 21.87
CA ASN A 497 -8.94 -3.78 21.82
C ASN A 497 -8.84 -2.61 22.79
N THR A 498 -9.87 -1.76 22.84
CA THR A 498 -9.95 -0.66 23.81
C THR A 498 -9.90 -1.17 25.25
N ALA A 499 -10.61 -2.25 25.57
CA ALA A 499 -10.58 -2.84 26.91
C ALA A 499 -9.19 -3.44 27.25
N ILE A 500 -8.53 -4.10 26.29
CA ILE A 500 -7.18 -4.64 26.47
C ILE A 500 -6.18 -3.50 26.72
N GLU A 501 -6.25 -2.42 25.95
CA GLU A 501 -5.40 -1.23 26.11
C GLU A 501 -5.57 -0.55 27.47
N LEU A 502 -6.81 -0.48 27.98
CA LEU A 502 -7.11 0.08 29.30
C LEU A 502 -6.70 -0.87 30.45
N SER A 503 -6.77 -2.19 30.21
CA SER A 503 -6.32 -3.19 31.17
C SER A 503 -4.79 -3.18 31.24
N ASN A 504 -4.22 -2.59 32.30
CA ASN A 504 -2.77 -2.52 32.59
C ASN A 504 -2.12 -3.91 32.83
N SER A 505 -2.23 -4.83 31.87
CA SER A 505 -1.66 -6.17 31.90
C SER A 505 -0.19 -6.11 31.45
N ALA A 506 0.66 -6.91 32.13
CA ALA A 506 2.11 -6.77 32.12
C ALA A 506 2.76 -6.74 30.72
N LEU A 507 3.73 -5.85 30.59
CA LEU A 507 4.33 -5.27 29.38
C LEU A 507 4.88 -6.25 28.32
N ASP A 508 5.08 -7.53 28.65
CA ASP A 508 5.57 -8.51 27.66
C ASP A 508 4.47 -8.96 26.68
N LYS A 509 3.19 -8.79 27.03
CA LYS A 509 2.07 -9.23 26.17
C LYS A 509 1.57 -8.14 25.21
N VAL A 510 1.76 -6.86 25.56
CA VAL A 510 1.39 -5.71 24.72
C VAL A 510 2.26 -5.62 23.47
N GLN A 511 3.53 -6.04 23.52
CA GLN A 511 4.43 -5.98 22.35
C GLN A 511 3.94 -6.83 21.16
N LEU A 512 3.31 -7.97 21.41
CA LEU A 512 2.74 -8.80 20.34
C LEU A 512 1.47 -8.17 19.77
N PHE A 513 0.63 -7.58 20.62
CA PHE A 513 -0.63 -6.97 20.20
C PHE A 513 -0.43 -5.64 19.47
N ASP A 514 0.40 -4.74 20.02
CA ASP A 514 0.81 -3.48 19.39
C ASP A 514 1.39 -3.68 17.99
N SER A 515 2.10 -4.79 17.77
CA SER A 515 2.66 -5.11 16.46
C SER A 515 1.57 -5.49 15.45
N THR A 516 0.47 -6.12 15.89
CA THR A 516 -0.66 -6.50 15.03
C THR A 516 -1.63 -5.35 14.74
N VAL A 517 -1.67 -4.32 15.60
CA VAL A 517 -2.57 -3.16 15.44
C VAL A 517 -1.95 -2.04 14.59
N ARG A 518 -0.63 -2.05 14.35
CA ARG A 518 0.00 -0.95 13.60
C ARG A 518 -0.32 -0.94 12.11
N PRO A 519 -0.42 0.27 11.49
CA PRO A 519 -0.57 0.41 10.05
C PRO A 519 0.55 -0.31 9.29
N LEU A 520 0.26 -0.77 8.07
CA LEU A 520 1.12 -1.68 7.28
C LEU A 520 2.59 -1.24 7.21
N ALA A 521 2.84 0.08 7.10
CA ALA A 521 4.17 0.67 7.02
C ALA A 521 5.05 0.47 8.28
N PHE A 522 4.46 0.15 9.43
CA PHE A 522 5.14 0.06 10.72
C PHE A 522 5.15 -1.35 11.33
N ARG A 523 4.76 -2.36 10.55
CA ARG A 523 4.85 -3.78 10.92
C ARG A 523 6.24 -4.32 10.58
N PRO A 524 6.90 -5.13 11.43
CA PRO A 524 8.05 -5.92 11.00
C PRO A 524 7.65 -6.75 9.76
N PRO A 525 8.54 -6.96 8.76
CA PRO A 525 8.16 -7.59 7.48
C PRO A 525 7.53 -8.99 7.61
N TYR A 526 7.90 -9.78 8.62
CA TYR A 526 7.27 -11.08 8.92
C TYR A 526 5.94 -10.96 9.69
N LEU A 527 5.62 -9.76 10.16
CA LEU A 527 4.38 -9.37 10.80
C LEU A 527 3.40 -8.74 9.79
N GLY A 528 3.61 -9.00 8.50
CA GLY A 528 2.51 -9.24 7.57
C GLY A 528 1.88 -10.59 7.90
N GLY A 529 0.83 -10.62 8.72
CA GLY A 529 0.25 -11.88 9.16
C GLY A 529 -0.64 -12.51 8.08
N ASN A 530 -0.09 -13.29 7.14
CA ASN A 530 -0.90 -14.25 6.37
C ASN A 530 -1.30 -15.48 7.23
N ARG A 531 -1.43 -15.31 8.56
CA ARG A 531 -1.85 -16.39 9.46
C ARG A 531 -3.22 -16.89 9.07
N LEU A 532 -4.12 -16.00 8.65
CA LEU A 532 -5.43 -16.41 8.14
C LEU A 532 -5.26 -17.28 6.90
N GLY A 533 -4.47 -16.88 5.90
CA GLY A 533 -4.20 -17.73 4.74
C GLY A 533 -3.53 -19.05 5.10
N LEU A 534 -2.57 -19.08 6.03
CA LEU A 534 -1.94 -20.33 6.52
C LEU A 534 -2.94 -21.23 7.25
N ILE A 535 -3.80 -20.67 8.10
CA ILE A 535 -4.89 -21.40 8.77
C ILE A 535 -5.85 -21.95 7.72
N LEU A 536 -6.24 -21.16 6.73
CA LEU A 536 -7.11 -21.59 5.63
C LEU A 536 -6.44 -22.66 4.76
N MET A 537 -5.12 -22.59 4.55
CA MET A 537 -4.34 -23.63 3.86
C MET A 537 -4.32 -24.92 4.67
N GLU A 538 -4.18 -24.86 6.00
CA GLU A 538 -4.21 -26.05 6.86
C GLU A 538 -5.63 -26.63 6.97
N ILE A 539 -6.66 -25.78 7.05
CA ILE A 539 -8.08 -26.21 7.00
C ILE A 539 -8.37 -26.88 5.65
N ARG A 540 -7.92 -26.29 4.53
CA ARG A 540 -8.03 -26.90 3.20
C ARG A 540 -7.30 -28.24 3.14
N ARG A 541 -6.10 -28.33 3.71
CA ARG A 541 -5.34 -29.58 3.83
C ARG A 541 -6.11 -30.62 4.66
N GLU A 542 -6.72 -30.22 5.76
CA GLU A 542 -7.55 -31.09 6.59
C GLU A 542 -8.79 -31.59 5.85
N PHE A 543 -9.47 -30.73 5.07
CA PHE A 543 -10.58 -31.14 4.20
C PHE A 543 -10.15 -32.15 3.14
N MET A 544 -9.01 -31.92 2.48
CA MET A 544 -8.46 -32.89 1.52
C MET A 544 -8.10 -34.23 2.18
N LEU A 545 -7.52 -34.21 3.39
CA LEU A 545 -7.21 -35.41 4.16
C LEU A 545 -8.48 -36.16 4.62
N ARG A 546 -9.59 -35.45 4.83
CA ARG A 546 -10.92 -36.03 5.08
C ARG A 546 -11.63 -36.51 3.81
N GLY A 547 -10.99 -36.41 2.64
CA GLY A 547 -11.53 -36.88 1.37
C GLY A 547 -12.46 -35.90 0.65
N VAL A 548 -12.50 -34.62 1.06
CA VAL A 548 -13.28 -33.58 0.38
C VAL A 548 -12.42 -32.96 -0.72
N PHE A 549 -12.68 -33.36 -1.96
CA PHE A 549 -11.95 -32.85 -3.12
C PHE A 549 -12.68 -31.66 -3.76
N PRO A 550 -11.97 -30.64 -4.30
CA PRO A 550 -12.59 -29.44 -4.87
C PRO A 550 -13.66 -29.72 -5.93
N GLN A 551 -13.49 -30.81 -6.70
CA GLN A 551 -14.42 -31.23 -7.76
C GLN A 551 -15.76 -31.75 -7.22
N GLN A 552 -15.84 -32.09 -5.93
CA GLN A 552 -17.07 -32.56 -5.27
C GLN A 552 -17.83 -31.41 -4.60
N LEU A 553 -17.24 -30.23 -4.51
CA LEU A 553 -17.89 -29.07 -3.91
C LEU A 553 -18.83 -28.43 -4.95
N PRO A 554 -20.05 -28.03 -4.55
CA PRO A 554 -20.94 -27.29 -5.44
C PRO A 554 -20.24 -26.01 -5.89
N GLU A 555 -20.29 -25.72 -7.19
CA GLU A 555 -19.82 -24.44 -7.73
C GLU A 555 -20.57 -23.31 -7.01
N LEU A 556 -19.82 -22.49 -6.26
CA LEU A 556 -20.35 -21.24 -5.77
C LEU A 556 -20.67 -20.40 -7.01
N GLN A 557 -21.95 -20.12 -7.26
CA GLN A 557 -22.40 -19.16 -8.29
C GLN A 557 -22.05 -17.71 -7.91
N ILE A 558 -20.98 -17.53 -7.14
CA ILE A 558 -20.40 -16.27 -6.74
C ILE A 558 -19.08 -16.22 -7.49
N GLY A 559 -18.92 -15.22 -8.34
CA GLY A 559 -17.68 -15.02 -9.09
C GLY A 559 -16.49 -15.06 -8.14
N VAL A 560 -15.42 -15.77 -8.53
CA VAL A 560 -14.21 -15.95 -7.71
C VAL A 560 -13.74 -14.60 -7.16
N GLU A 561 -13.75 -13.54 -7.97
CA GLU A 561 -13.44 -12.16 -7.57
C GLU A 561 -14.21 -11.65 -6.34
N ALA A 562 -15.52 -11.94 -6.24
CA ALA A 562 -16.34 -11.52 -5.11
C ALA A 562 -16.02 -12.30 -3.81
N VAL A 563 -15.67 -13.59 -3.92
CA VAL A 563 -15.20 -14.40 -2.78
C VAL A 563 -13.83 -13.93 -2.30
N LEU A 564 -12.98 -13.51 -3.26
CA LEU A 564 -11.62 -13.02 -3.03
C LEU A 564 -11.56 -11.52 -2.64
N GLY A 565 -12.70 -10.83 -2.57
CA GLY A 565 -12.78 -9.45 -2.09
C GLY A 565 -12.16 -8.38 -3.00
N SER A 566 -11.83 -8.68 -4.26
CA SER A 566 -11.23 -7.72 -5.23
C SER A 566 -12.19 -6.60 -5.66
N GLU A 567 -13.48 -6.75 -5.34
CA GLU A 567 -14.50 -5.72 -5.50
C GLU A 567 -14.76 -4.91 -4.23
N SER A 568 -14.01 -5.14 -3.16
CA SER A 568 -14.28 -4.54 -1.85
C SER A 568 -14.05 -3.03 -1.85
N PRO A 569 -15.02 -2.21 -1.37
CA PRO A 569 -14.76 -0.79 -1.10
C PRO A 569 -13.64 -0.56 -0.09
N ALA A 570 -13.36 -1.52 0.81
CA ALA A 570 -12.23 -1.41 1.75
C ALA A 570 -10.84 -1.43 1.06
N GLU A 571 -10.77 -1.79 -0.23
CA GLU A 571 -9.54 -1.61 -1.00
C GLU A 571 -9.32 -0.16 -1.45
N ASN A 572 -10.34 0.71 -1.44
CA ASN A 572 -10.25 2.09 -1.94
C ASN A 572 -9.41 2.99 -1.04
N TYR A 573 -8.09 2.87 -1.16
CA TYR A 573 -7.15 3.90 -0.73
C TYR A 573 -7.38 5.18 -1.56
N VAL A 574 -7.92 6.25 -0.97
CA VAL A 574 -8.15 7.54 -1.68
C VAL A 574 -6.96 8.47 -1.45
N SER A 575 -6.03 8.53 -2.42
CA SER A 575 -4.74 9.24 -2.27
C SER A 575 -4.77 10.75 -2.56
N ILE A 576 -5.95 11.37 -2.68
CA ILE A 576 -6.05 12.80 -2.98
C ILE A 576 -5.58 13.63 -1.77
N TYR A 577 -5.66 13.05 -0.57
CA TYR A 577 -5.14 13.64 0.65
C TYR A 577 -3.86 12.93 1.09
N PRO A 578 -2.92 13.65 1.76
CA PRO A 578 -1.82 13.00 2.47
C PRO A 578 -2.36 11.86 3.32
N PHE A 579 -1.64 10.74 3.35
CA PHE A 579 -2.04 9.53 4.06
C PHE A 579 -2.48 9.86 5.49
N ASP A 580 -3.78 9.80 5.74
CA ASP A 580 -4.38 10.04 7.04
C ASP A 580 -4.55 8.70 7.76
N VAL A 581 -3.64 8.43 8.69
CA VAL A 581 -3.63 7.23 9.54
C VAL A 581 -4.91 7.08 10.37
N LEU A 582 -5.65 8.17 10.62
CA LEU A 582 -6.84 8.17 11.46
C LEU A 582 -8.14 7.98 10.66
N ASN A 583 -8.09 7.99 9.34
CA ASN A 583 -9.26 7.72 8.52
C ASN A 583 -9.68 6.24 8.72
N SER A 584 -10.90 6.02 9.21
CA SER A 584 -11.51 4.69 9.43
C SER A 584 -11.39 3.78 8.21
N ASP A 585 -11.43 4.35 7.01
CA ASP A 585 -11.35 3.61 5.76
C ASP A 585 -9.96 2.95 5.61
N ASN A 586 -8.90 3.66 6.01
CA ASN A 586 -7.51 3.18 5.98
C ASN A 586 -7.22 2.12 7.06
N PHE A 587 -7.97 2.08 8.16
CA PHE A 587 -7.85 1.02 9.18
C PHE A 587 -8.38 -0.33 8.69
N SER A 588 -9.38 -0.32 7.80
CA SER A 588 -10.03 -1.53 7.28
C SER A 588 -9.30 -2.15 6.08
N ALA A 589 -8.45 -1.36 5.41
CA ALA A 589 -7.70 -1.78 4.23
C ALA A 589 -6.61 -2.80 4.59
N LEU A 590 -6.76 -4.04 4.13
CA LEU A 590 -5.75 -5.10 4.31
C LEU A 590 -4.56 -4.92 3.36
N TRP A 591 -4.78 -4.36 2.16
CA TRP A 591 -3.79 -4.17 1.09
C TRP A 591 -4.11 -2.91 0.26
N THR A 592 -3.11 -2.37 -0.44
CA THR A 592 -3.26 -1.23 -1.35
C THR A 592 -4.01 -1.64 -2.62
N ASN A 593 -5.04 -0.86 -3.05
CA ASN A 593 -5.77 -1.10 -4.30
C ASN A 593 -4.82 -1.37 -5.48
N PRO A 594 -4.84 -2.56 -6.10
CA PRO A 594 -3.94 -2.87 -7.21
C PRO A 594 -4.21 -2.00 -8.44
N PHE A 595 -5.44 -1.55 -8.69
CA PHE A 595 -5.74 -0.58 -9.76
C PHE A 595 -5.09 0.77 -9.49
N LEU A 596 -4.86 1.14 -8.22
CA LEU A 596 -4.21 2.40 -7.88
C LEU A 596 -2.69 2.31 -8.04
N LEU A 597 -2.10 1.13 -7.75
CA LEU A 597 -0.72 0.83 -8.13
C LEU A 597 -0.56 0.87 -9.65
N LEU A 598 -1.50 0.26 -10.40
CA LEU A 598 -1.52 0.26 -11.86
C LEU A 598 -1.73 1.66 -12.45
N ALA A 599 -2.65 2.44 -11.90
CA ALA A 599 -2.95 3.80 -12.33
C ALA A 599 -1.77 4.74 -12.06
N LYS A 600 -1.07 4.57 -10.93
CA LYS A 600 0.19 5.28 -10.66
C LYS A 600 1.31 4.86 -11.60
N GLN A 601 1.37 3.56 -11.94
CA GLN A 601 2.37 3.01 -12.84
C GLN A 601 2.16 3.48 -14.29
N ASN A 602 0.93 3.43 -14.80
CA ASN A 602 0.59 3.76 -16.18
C ASN A 602 0.26 5.25 -16.37
N LYS A 603 0.00 5.99 -15.28
CA LYS A 603 -0.56 7.36 -15.29
C LYS A 603 -1.83 7.47 -16.14
N ASP A 604 -2.58 6.38 -16.22
CA ASP A 604 -3.81 6.29 -16.99
C ASP A 604 -4.97 6.86 -16.17
N GLY A 605 -5.66 7.84 -16.76
CA GLY A 605 -6.77 8.54 -16.15
C GLY A 605 -8.02 7.67 -15.98
N GLU A 606 -8.25 6.69 -16.85
CA GLU A 606 -9.36 5.74 -16.66
C GLU A 606 -9.08 4.80 -15.51
N LEU A 607 -7.88 4.19 -15.46
CA LEU A 607 -7.44 3.39 -14.33
C LEU A 607 -7.46 4.19 -13.03
N TRP A 608 -7.11 5.48 -13.07
CA TRP A 608 -7.23 6.37 -11.90
C TRP A 608 -8.68 6.58 -11.49
N THR A 609 -9.59 6.77 -12.45
CA THR A 609 -11.02 6.93 -12.18
C THR A 609 -11.62 5.64 -11.62
N GLN A 610 -11.21 4.48 -12.15
CA GLN A 610 -11.62 3.16 -11.69
C GLN A 610 -11.06 2.84 -10.30
N ALA A 611 -9.80 3.21 -10.04
CA ALA A 611 -9.16 3.08 -8.73
C ALA A 611 -9.84 3.94 -7.64
N ASN A 612 -10.41 5.09 -8.03
CA ASN A 612 -11.17 5.96 -7.13
C ASN A 612 -12.70 5.72 -7.19
N SER A 613 -13.16 4.76 -8.00
CA SER A 613 -14.58 4.46 -8.08
C SER A 613 -15.01 3.78 -6.78
N VAL A 614 -16.06 4.31 -6.13
CA VAL A 614 -16.64 3.68 -4.95
C VAL A 614 -17.31 2.38 -5.41
N LYS A 615 -16.63 1.26 -5.22
CA LYS A 615 -17.17 -0.06 -5.55
C LYS A 615 -18.18 -0.45 -4.49
N LEU A 616 -19.34 -0.93 -4.92
CA LEU A 616 -20.35 -1.42 -3.98
C LEU A 616 -19.87 -2.74 -3.40
N ALA A 617 -19.98 -2.91 -2.08
CA ALA A 617 -19.65 -4.18 -1.43
C ALA A 617 -20.38 -5.34 -2.13
N PRO A 618 -19.71 -6.49 -2.36
CA PRO A 618 -20.30 -7.60 -3.09
C PRO A 618 -21.59 -8.04 -2.40
N LYS A 619 -22.68 -8.10 -3.19
CA LYS A 619 -23.99 -8.51 -2.70
C LYS A 619 -24.04 -10.03 -2.59
N LEU A 620 -23.50 -10.57 -1.50
CA LEU A 620 -23.61 -11.99 -1.20
C LEU A 620 -25.09 -12.35 -0.97
N ILE A 621 -25.50 -13.48 -1.56
CA ILE A 621 -26.86 -14.03 -1.57
C ILE A 621 -26.73 -15.47 -1.07
N SER A 622 -27.54 -15.84 -0.08
CA SER A 622 -27.59 -17.21 0.41
C SER A 622 -28.16 -18.16 -0.65
N ILE A 623 -27.61 -19.37 -0.74
CA ILE A 623 -28.06 -20.43 -1.66
C ILE A 623 -28.73 -21.60 -0.93
N ASN A 624 -28.91 -21.50 0.39
CA ASN A 624 -29.51 -22.59 1.17
C ASN A 624 -31.03 -22.62 0.99
N GLU A 625 -31.47 -23.33 -0.04
CA GLU A 625 -32.87 -23.55 -0.41
C GLU A 625 -33.79 -23.87 0.77
N THR A 626 -33.34 -24.71 1.72
CA THR A 626 -34.17 -25.11 2.87
C THR A 626 -34.41 -23.96 3.85
N THR A 627 -33.36 -23.21 4.18
CA THR A 627 -33.46 -22.02 5.04
C THR A 627 -34.30 -20.94 4.37
N LEU A 628 -34.06 -20.69 3.08
CA LEU A 628 -34.77 -19.65 2.33
C LEU A 628 -36.27 -19.93 2.22
N SER A 629 -36.66 -21.19 2.00
CA SER A 629 -38.07 -21.57 1.95
C SER A 629 -38.73 -21.40 3.32
N ALA A 630 -38.06 -21.76 4.41
CA ALA A 630 -38.58 -21.54 5.76
C ALA A 630 -38.80 -20.05 6.07
N ILE A 631 -37.85 -19.18 5.69
CA ILE A 631 -37.99 -17.73 5.88
C ILE A 631 -39.15 -17.17 5.05
N VAL A 632 -39.30 -17.60 3.78
CA VAL A 632 -40.42 -17.16 2.94
C VAL A 632 -41.76 -17.61 3.54
N ASP A 633 -41.86 -18.86 4.00
CA ASP A 633 -43.08 -19.38 4.61
C ASP A 633 -43.43 -18.62 5.89
N GLU A 634 -42.44 -18.28 6.72
CA GLU A 634 -42.63 -17.47 7.93
C GLU A 634 -43.11 -16.06 7.60
N LEU A 635 -42.50 -15.40 6.62
CA LEU A 635 -42.90 -14.06 6.16
C LEU A 635 -44.27 -14.05 5.47
N ASP A 636 -44.63 -15.11 4.73
CA ASP A 636 -45.94 -15.24 4.07
C ASP A 636 -47.09 -15.41 5.09
N VAL A 637 -46.80 -15.94 6.29
CA VAL A 637 -47.77 -16.07 7.39
C VAL A 637 -47.98 -14.75 8.14
N MET A 638 -47.02 -13.83 8.09
CA MET A 638 -47.10 -12.53 8.76
C MET A 638 -47.98 -11.55 7.98
N GLU A 639 -49.06 -11.05 8.61
CA GLU A 639 -49.94 -10.04 7.98
C GLU A 639 -49.20 -8.72 7.64
N LYS A 640 -48.21 -8.36 8.46
CA LYS A 640 -47.32 -7.22 8.26
C LYS A 640 -45.94 -7.54 8.78
N VAL A 641 -44.94 -7.38 7.92
CA VAL A 641 -43.53 -7.51 8.25
C VAL A 641 -43.01 -6.12 8.65
N THR A 642 -42.45 -6.00 9.85
CA THR A 642 -41.81 -4.77 10.35
C THR A 642 -40.28 -4.83 10.18
N GLU A 643 -39.59 -3.70 10.36
CA GLU A 643 -38.12 -3.67 10.32
C GLU A 643 -37.50 -4.55 11.42
N GLU A 644 -38.07 -4.54 12.63
CA GLU A 644 -37.60 -5.36 13.77
C GLU A 644 -37.69 -6.87 13.47
N ASP A 645 -38.70 -7.31 12.70
CA ASP A 645 -38.84 -8.71 12.31
C ASP A 645 -37.72 -9.15 11.35
N LEU A 646 -37.28 -8.25 10.47
CA LEU A 646 -36.24 -8.49 9.47
C LEU A 646 -34.84 -8.50 10.09
N GLU A 647 -34.61 -7.75 11.17
CA GLU A 647 -33.31 -7.69 11.87
C GLU A 647 -32.86 -9.04 12.43
N ASN A 648 -33.77 -10.00 12.60
CA ASN A 648 -33.46 -11.35 13.08
C ASN A 648 -32.80 -12.24 12.02
N TYR A 649 -32.83 -11.86 10.74
CA TYR A 649 -32.29 -12.65 9.64
C TYR A 649 -30.97 -12.09 9.13
N CYS A 650 -30.09 -12.97 8.64
CA CYS A 650 -28.85 -12.56 7.98
C CYS A 650 -29.16 -11.81 6.68
N ILE A 651 -28.36 -10.77 6.37
CA ILE A 651 -28.60 -9.87 5.23
C ILE A 651 -28.56 -10.63 3.89
N GLU A 652 -27.77 -11.70 3.81
CA GLU A 652 -27.59 -12.55 2.64
C GLU A 652 -28.83 -13.41 2.38
N ASP A 653 -29.47 -13.90 3.45
CA ASP A 653 -30.75 -14.61 3.38
C ASP A 653 -31.86 -13.65 2.93
N LEU A 654 -31.93 -12.45 3.52
CA LEU A 654 -32.91 -11.43 3.13
C LEU A 654 -32.75 -11.01 1.66
N ARG A 655 -31.52 -10.90 1.16
CA ARG A 655 -31.27 -10.63 -0.27
C ARG A 655 -31.76 -11.77 -1.16
N ALA A 656 -31.53 -13.03 -0.77
CA ALA A 656 -32.02 -14.19 -1.50
C ALA A 656 -33.55 -14.28 -1.50
N VAL A 657 -34.18 -14.05 -0.34
CA VAL A 657 -35.63 -13.93 -0.17
C VAL A 657 -36.18 -12.81 -1.06
N PHE A 658 -35.55 -11.63 -1.06
CA PHE A 658 -35.95 -10.53 -1.93
C PHE A 658 -35.90 -10.89 -3.41
N VAL A 659 -34.83 -11.56 -3.87
CA VAL A 659 -34.72 -12.03 -5.26
C VAL A 659 -35.83 -13.03 -5.58
N ARG A 660 -36.13 -13.97 -4.69
CA ARG A 660 -37.24 -14.91 -4.85
C ARG A 660 -38.60 -14.21 -4.92
N LEU A 661 -38.87 -13.28 -4.02
CA LEU A 661 -40.13 -12.53 -3.99
C LEU A 661 -40.28 -11.65 -5.24
N ALA A 662 -39.20 -11.01 -5.69
CA ALA A 662 -39.19 -10.25 -6.94
C ALA A 662 -39.48 -11.14 -8.17
N LEU A 663 -38.90 -12.35 -8.21
CA LEU A 663 -39.17 -13.33 -9.26
C LEU A 663 -40.65 -13.79 -9.20
N ARG A 664 -41.18 -14.07 -8.00
CA ARG A 664 -42.58 -14.44 -7.76
C ARG A 664 -43.54 -13.33 -8.21
N MET A 665 -43.22 -12.07 -7.91
CA MET A 665 -43.98 -10.90 -8.37
C MET A 665 -43.94 -10.76 -9.89
N ARG A 666 -42.78 -10.96 -10.50
CA ARG A 666 -42.64 -10.91 -11.97
C ARG A 666 -43.46 -11.99 -12.66
N ASN A 667 -43.45 -13.22 -12.12
CA ASN A 667 -44.26 -14.32 -12.65
C ASN A 667 -45.76 -14.03 -12.52
N ARG A 668 -46.20 -13.49 -11.37
CA ARG A 668 -47.59 -13.04 -11.18
C ARG A 668 -48.00 -11.93 -12.15
N LEU A 669 -47.12 -10.97 -12.41
CA LEU A 669 -47.36 -9.91 -13.41
C LEU A 669 -47.61 -10.50 -14.80
N VAL A 670 -46.77 -11.45 -15.22
CA VAL A 670 -46.92 -12.15 -16.50
C VAL A 670 -48.24 -12.94 -16.54
N GLU A 671 -48.60 -13.65 -15.47
CA GLU A 671 -49.89 -14.35 -15.37
C GLU A 671 -51.08 -13.40 -15.49
N THR A 672 -51.05 -12.24 -14.81
CA THR A 672 -52.12 -11.23 -14.92
C THR A 672 -52.21 -10.62 -16.32
N GLU A 673 -51.07 -10.40 -17.00
CA GLU A 673 -51.06 -9.95 -18.40
C GLU A 673 -51.68 -11.00 -19.33
N THR A 674 -51.38 -12.29 -19.12
CA THR A 674 -52.00 -13.38 -19.88
C THR A 674 -53.50 -13.45 -19.65
N GLN A 675 -53.97 -13.39 -18.39
CA GLN A 675 -55.41 -13.37 -18.06
C GLN A 675 -56.12 -12.15 -18.66
N GLN A 676 -55.48 -10.97 -18.64
CA GLN A 676 -56.02 -9.78 -19.28
C GLN A 676 -56.12 -9.95 -20.81
N SER A 677 -55.13 -10.60 -21.42
CA SER A 677 -55.14 -10.89 -22.86
C SER A 677 -56.26 -11.86 -23.26
N GLU A 678 -56.51 -12.90 -22.45
CA GLU A 678 -57.61 -13.86 -22.63
C GLU A 678 -58.97 -13.18 -22.44
N MET A 679 -59.12 -12.36 -21.39
CA MET A 679 -60.34 -11.59 -21.15
C MET A 679 -60.63 -10.62 -22.32
N ASN A 680 -59.61 -9.98 -22.87
CA ASN A 680 -59.75 -9.13 -24.05
C ASN A 680 -60.18 -9.93 -25.29
N LEU A 681 -59.72 -11.17 -25.44
CA LEU A 681 -60.08 -12.06 -26.55
C LEU A 681 -61.54 -12.52 -26.43
N LEU A 682 -61.96 -12.94 -25.23
CA LEU A 682 -63.35 -13.26 -24.90
C LEU A 682 -64.28 -12.05 -25.12
N ALA A 683 -63.86 -10.84 -24.72
CA ALA A 683 -64.65 -9.62 -24.95
C ALA A 683 -64.84 -9.34 -26.46
N ARG A 684 -63.82 -9.58 -27.29
CA ARG A 684 -63.93 -9.47 -28.75
C ARG A 684 -64.88 -10.52 -29.33
N GLU A 685 -64.81 -11.77 -28.86
CA GLU A 685 -65.72 -12.84 -29.28
C GLU A 685 -67.18 -12.53 -28.89
N ILE A 686 -67.42 -12.07 -27.66
CA ILE A 686 -68.75 -11.63 -27.22
C ILE A 686 -69.27 -10.51 -28.12
N THR A 687 -68.42 -9.52 -28.44
CA THR A 687 -68.78 -8.41 -29.34
C THR A 687 -69.09 -8.92 -30.75
N ALA A 688 -68.30 -9.86 -31.27
CA ALA A 688 -68.53 -10.47 -32.58
C ALA A 688 -69.83 -11.28 -32.61
N MET A 689 -70.12 -12.06 -31.56
CA MET A 689 -71.39 -12.79 -31.41
C MET A 689 -72.58 -11.82 -31.31
N GLN A 690 -72.45 -10.71 -30.59
CA GLN A 690 -73.49 -9.68 -30.51
C GLN A 690 -73.72 -8.98 -31.87
N ASN A 691 -72.66 -8.73 -32.64
CA ASN A 691 -72.77 -8.16 -33.98
C ASN A 691 -73.40 -9.15 -34.96
N MET A 692 -73.02 -10.44 -34.88
CA MET A 692 -73.61 -11.49 -35.69
C MET A 692 -75.08 -11.70 -35.34
N ARG A 693 -75.43 -11.66 -34.04
CA ARG A 693 -76.83 -11.65 -33.58
C ARG A 693 -77.59 -10.47 -34.18
N ARG A 694 -77.06 -9.25 -34.07
CA ARG A 694 -77.67 -8.05 -34.68
C ARG A 694 -77.84 -8.18 -36.20
N ALA A 695 -76.83 -8.68 -36.91
CA ALA A 695 -76.89 -8.89 -38.35
C ALA A 695 -77.93 -9.97 -38.74
N LEU A 696 -78.08 -11.02 -37.93
CA LEU A 696 -79.13 -12.03 -38.11
C LEU A 696 -80.52 -11.45 -37.81
N GLU A 697 -80.65 -10.61 -36.78
CA GLU A 697 -81.87 -9.87 -36.47
C GLU A 697 -82.24 -8.91 -37.62
N GLU A 698 -81.29 -8.16 -38.16
CA GLU A 698 -81.48 -7.29 -39.34
C GLU A 698 -81.84 -8.08 -40.60
N ARG A 699 -81.18 -9.22 -40.86
CA ARG A 699 -81.56 -10.12 -41.97
C ARG A 699 -82.96 -10.67 -41.78
N LYS A 700 -83.35 -10.97 -40.54
CA LYS A 700 -84.72 -11.41 -40.21
C LYS A 700 -85.71 -10.28 -40.49
N VAL A 701 -85.40 -9.04 -40.14
CA VAL A 701 -86.22 -7.86 -40.49
C VAL A 701 -86.29 -7.62 -42.00
N GLN A 702 -85.19 -7.84 -42.74
CA GLN A 702 -85.16 -7.74 -44.20
C GLN A 702 -85.97 -8.85 -44.87
N LEU A 703 -85.92 -10.09 -44.35
CA LEU A 703 -86.72 -11.22 -44.83
C LEU A 703 -88.20 -11.09 -44.46
N GLU A 704 -88.50 -10.52 -43.29
CA GLU A 704 -89.87 -10.28 -42.82
C GLU A 704 -90.46 -8.96 -43.33
N GLY A 705 -89.77 -8.25 -44.24
CA GLY A 705 -90.38 -7.21 -45.08
C GLY A 705 -90.98 -6.03 -44.31
N GLY A 706 -90.16 -5.29 -43.56
CA GLY A 706 -90.56 -4.01 -42.95
C GLY A 706 -90.33 -2.80 -43.88
N PRO A 707 -91.24 -1.81 -43.94
CA PRO A 707 -91.27 -0.81 -45.01
C PRO A 707 -90.26 0.34 -44.83
N ILE A 708 -89.87 0.84 -45.99
CA ILE A 708 -88.99 1.97 -46.31
C ILE A 708 -89.29 3.21 -45.45
N GLN A 709 -88.27 3.73 -44.77
CA GLN A 709 -88.26 5.11 -44.30
C GLN A 709 -86.91 5.79 -44.55
N GLU A 710 -87.04 6.99 -45.07
CA GLU A 710 -86.04 7.78 -45.78
C GLU A 710 -84.89 8.32 -44.92
N ARG A 711 -83.71 8.35 -45.56
CA ARG A 711 -82.77 9.49 -45.59
C ARG A 711 -82.09 9.90 -44.26
N ARG A 712 -80.84 9.44 -44.10
CA ARG A 712 -79.79 10.19 -43.39
C ARG A 712 -78.53 10.23 -44.24
N GLU A 713 -78.31 11.37 -44.87
CA GLU A 713 -77.09 11.72 -45.59
C GLU A 713 -75.95 12.09 -44.62
N LYS A 714 -74.72 11.87 -45.13
CA LYS A 714 -73.41 12.49 -44.81
C LYS A 714 -72.52 11.89 -43.71
N ARG A 715 -71.42 11.29 -44.21
CA ARG A 715 -69.98 11.52 -43.94
C ARG A 715 -69.56 11.54 -42.45
N GLU A 716 -68.60 10.76 -42.00
CA GLU A 716 -67.22 10.71 -42.52
C GLU A 716 -66.61 9.30 -42.49
N LEU A 717 -65.88 9.00 -43.57
CA LEU A 717 -65.03 7.84 -43.75
C LEU A 717 -63.77 8.01 -42.88
N LEU A 718 -63.64 7.22 -41.82
CA LEU A 718 -62.34 6.98 -41.19
C LEU A 718 -61.57 6.01 -42.07
N ALA A 719 -60.51 6.53 -42.70
CA ALA A 719 -59.57 5.79 -43.51
C ALA A 719 -58.85 4.68 -42.70
N PRO A 720 -58.39 3.60 -43.34
CA PRO A 720 -57.93 2.40 -42.65
C PRO A 720 -56.55 2.60 -42.03
N LEU A 721 -56.40 2.10 -40.81
CA LEU A 721 -55.13 1.96 -40.09
C LEU A 721 -54.16 1.11 -40.93
N ALA A 722 -53.30 1.78 -41.69
CA ALA A 722 -52.15 1.15 -42.31
C ALA A 722 -51.20 0.69 -41.19
N ARG A 723 -51.02 -0.63 -41.11
CA ARG A 723 -50.00 -1.31 -40.33
C ARG A 723 -48.63 -0.77 -40.74
N THR A 724 -48.04 0.07 -39.91
CA THR A 724 -46.61 0.34 -39.96
C THR A 724 -45.97 -0.56 -38.90
N GLU A 725 -45.50 -1.73 -39.35
CA GLU A 725 -44.55 -2.54 -38.58
C GLU A 725 -43.25 -1.73 -38.48
N LEU A 726 -43.14 -0.92 -37.42
CA LEU A 726 -41.88 -0.31 -37.04
C LEU A 726 -41.12 -1.31 -36.16
N PRO A 727 -39.84 -1.60 -36.49
CA PRO A 727 -39.05 -2.62 -35.83
C PRO A 727 -38.76 -2.22 -34.39
N MET A 728 -38.87 -3.20 -33.48
CA MET A 728 -38.58 -3.08 -32.05
C MET A 728 -37.26 -2.30 -31.82
N PRO A 729 -37.30 -1.11 -31.21
CA PRO A 729 -36.09 -0.39 -30.87
C PRO A 729 -35.37 -1.12 -29.75
N LEU A 730 -34.14 -1.52 -30.03
CA LEU A 730 -33.17 -2.02 -29.06
C LEU A 730 -33.12 -1.07 -27.85
N MET A 731 -33.51 -1.63 -26.71
CA MET A 731 -33.47 -1.10 -25.35
C MET A 731 -32.35 -0.08 -25.13
N ARG A 732 -32.68 1.21 -25.25
CA ARG A 732 -31.83 2.30 -24.76
C ARG A 732 -32.02 2.36 -23.25
N GLY A 733 -30.91 2.22 -22.52
CA GLY A 733 -30.88 2.14 -21.06
C GLY A 733 -31.77 3.18 -20.39
N TYR A 734 -32.76 2.68 -19.65
CA TYR A 734 -33.58 3.47 -18.74
C TYR A 734 -32.69 4.01 -17.61
N SER A 735 -32.10 5.18 -17.80
CA SER A 735 -31.74 6.04 -16.69
C SER A 735 -33.04 6.71 -16.20
N PRO A 736 -33.51 6.41 -14.98
CA PRO A 736 -34.80 6.91 -14.51
C PRO A 736 -34.73 8.43 -14.35
N PRO A 737 -35.76 9.18 -14.81
CA PRO A 737 -35.74 10.63 -14.81
C PRO A 737 -35.96 11.15 -13.37
N ARG A 738 -34.87 11.36 -12.63
CA ARG A 738 -34.90 12.09 -11.36
C ARG A 738 -35.01 13.59 -11.61
N LYS A 739 -36.23 14.07 -11.89
CA LYS A 739 -36.60 15.46 -11.56
C LYS A 739 -36.92 15.51 -10.07
N TRP A 740 -35.90 15.63 -9.23
CA TRP A 740 -36.11 16.09 -7.86
C TRP A 740 -36.13 17.61 -7.91
N ASP A 741 -37.34 18.18 -7.98
CA ASP A 741 -37.54 19.60 -7.81
C ASP A 741 -36.92 20.04 -6.48
N GLU A 742 -36.01 21.00 -6.61
CA GLU A 742 -35.16 21.59 -5.59
C GLU A 742 -36.01 22.44 -4.61
N LYS A 743 -36.90 21.81 -3.84
CA LYS A 743 -37.54 22.46 -2.69
C LYS A 743 -36.56 22.48 -1.53
N ARG A 744 -35.63 23.42 -1.59
CA ARG A 744 -34.81 23.88 -0.45
C ARG A 744 -35.75 24.34 0.67
N LYS A 745 -36.10 23.45 1.59
CA LYS A 745 -36.63 23.83 2.90
C LYS A 745 -35.43 24.02 3.84
N PRO A 746 -35.33 25.16 4.53
CA PRO A 746 -34.14 25.52 5.30
C PRO A 746 -34.03 24.62 6.53
N ILE A 747 -32.85 24.03 6.68
CA ILE A 747 -32.43 23.20 7.82
C ILE A 747 -32.54 24.05 9.09
N PRO A 748 -33.36 23.67 10.10
CA PRO A 748 -33.42 24.39 11.35
C PRO A 748 -32.11 24.16 12.10
N ARG A 749 -31.54 25.25 12.59
CA ARG A 749 -30.37 25.27 13.49
C ARG A 749 -30.57 24.24 14.61
N ARG A 750 -29.77 23.17 14.59
CA ARG A 750 -29.64 22.24 15.71
C ARG A 750 -29.11 23.04 16.91
N TYR A 751 -30.00 23.28 17.87
CA TYR A 751 -29.63 23.64 19.23
C TYR A 751 -28.84 22.47 19.82
N SER A 752 -27.62 22.74 20.27
CA SER A 752 -26.84 21.81 21.08
C SER A 752 -27.61 21.53 22.38
N PRO A 753 -27.86 20.26 22.75
CA PRO A 753 -28.53 19.93 24.00
C PRO A 753 -27.67 20.38 25.19
N PRO A 754 -28.27 20.84 26.31
CA PRO A 754 -27.51 21.27 27.47
C PRO A 754 -26.87 20.06 28.16
N GLU A 755 -25.60 20.22 28.55
CA GLU A 755 -24.79 19.26 29.28
C GLU A 755 -25.52 18.67 30.49
N GLU A 756 -26.01 17.44 30.37
CA GLU A 756 -26.41 16.64 31.52
C GLU A 756 -25.15 16.20 32.27
N LYS A 757 -25.06 16.64 33.52
CA LYS A 757 -23.97 16.37 34.45
C LYS A 757 -23.91 14.87 34.76
N ILE A 758 -22.94 14.19 34.15
CA ILE A 758 -22.59 12.80 34.46
C ILE A 758 -22.20 12.69 35.95
N PRO A 759 -22.88 11.87 36.77
CA PRO A 759 -22.60 11.77 38.19
C PRO A 759 -21.24 11.08 38.43
N ARG A 760 -20.42 11.71 39.29
CA ARG A 760 -19.10 11.22 39.72
C ARG A 760 -19.18 9.79 40.25
N ARG A 761 -18.60 8.85 39.47
CA ARG A 761 -18.37 7.43 39.79
C ARG A 761 -17.49 7.33 41.04
N ARG A 762 -18.06 6.97 42.20
CA ARG A 762 -17.30 6.65 43.42
C ARG A 762 -16.70 5.25 43.28
N SER A 763 -15.39 5.17 43.46
CA SER A 763 -14.58 3.95 43.42
C SER A 763 -15.07 2.95 44.49
N PRO A 764 -15.30 1.68 44.16
CA PRO A 764 -15.71 0.68 45.16
C PRO A 764 -14.53 0.24 46.03
N THR A 765 -14.81 0.15 47.32
CA THR A 765 -13.88 -0.24 48.38
C THR A 765 -13.44 -1.70 48.22
N ARG A 766 -12.14 -1.89 48.03
CA ARG A 766 -11.47 -3.19 47.80
C ARG A 766 -11.62 -4.11 49.02
N LEU A 767 -12.52 -5.09 48.93
CA LEU A 767 -12.61 -6.20 49.89
C LEU A 767 -11.41 -7.12 49.73
N LYS A 768 -10.63 -7.27 50.81
CA LYS A 768 -9.48 -8.18 50.91
C LYS A 768 -9.98 -9.63 50.92
N SER A 769 -9.69 -10.38 49.86
CA SER A 769 -9.81 -11.84 49.86
C SER A 769 -8.52 -12.49 50.41
N PRO A 770 -8.60 -13.59 51.18
CA PRO A 770 -7.46 -14.14 51.90
C PRO A 770 -6.63 -15.08 51.02
N THR A 771 -5.32 -14.94 51.17
CA THR A 771 -4.25 -15.75 50.59
C THR A 771 -4.37 -17.24 50.90
N PRO A 772 -4.39 -18.13 49.89
CA PRO A 772 -4.21 -19.56 50.11
C PRO A 772 -2.72 -19.90 50.18
N HIS A 773 -2.34 -20.54 51.28
CA HIS A 773 -1.05 -21.15 51.54
C HIS A 773 -0.71 -22.19 50.44
N VAL A 774 0.23 -21.86 49.54
CA VAL A 774 0.86 -22.87 48.68
C VAL A 774 2.25 -23.16 49.25
N SER A 775 2.36 -24.39 49.73
CA SER A 775 3.50 -25.00 50.40
C SER A 775 4.69 -25.16 49.46
N ARG A 776 5.84 -24.66 49.94
CA ARG A 776 7.18 -24.86 49.36
C ARG A 776 7.48 -26.36 49.22
N LYS A 777 7.64 -26.84 47.98
CA LYS A 777 8.43 -28.04 47.69
C LYS A 777 9.79 -27.63 47.18
N SER A 778 10.79 -28.02 47.96
CA SER A 778 12.22 -27.92 47.74
C SER A 778 12.65 -28.77 46.55
N SER A 779 13.37 -28.17 45.61
CA SER A 779 14.14 -28.86 44.57
C SER A 779 15.64 -28.61 44.80
N PRO A 780 16.51 -29.61 44.56
CA PRO A 780 17.81 -29.68 45.21
C PRO A 780 18.96 -29.07 44.39
N SER A 781 19.86 -28.45 45.16
CA SER A 781 21.27 -28.13 44.92
C SER A 781 21.93 -28.80 43.71
N SER A 782 22.16 -28.02 42.64
CA SER A 782 23.16 -28.31 41.61
C SER A 782 24.41 -27.46 41.89
N LYS A 783 25.52 -28.14 42.16
CA LYS A 783 26.83 -27.60 42.50
C LYS A 783 27.35 -26.61 41.46
N SER A 784 27.75 -25.44 41.94
CA SER A 784 28.45 -24.38 41.20
C SER A 784 29.91 -24.78 40.88
N PRO A 785 30.40 -24.50 39.66
CA PRO A 785 31.78 -24.78 39.28
C PRO A 785 32.74 -23.71 39.85
N LEU A 786 33.96 -24.17 40.14
CA LEU A 786 35.00 -23.48 40.91
C LEU A 786 35.44 -22.14 40.31
N LYS A 787 35.55 -21.15 41.22
CA LYS A 787 36.09 -19.80 41.02
C LYS A 787 37.52 -19.84 40.49
N GLN A 788 37.73 -19.34 39.27
CA GLN A 788 39.05 -18.92 38.82
C GLN A 788 39.42 -17.60 39.51
N GLN A 789 40.59 -17.59 40.16
CA GLN A 789 41.18 -16.44 40.85
C GLN A 789 41.39 -15.28 39.87
N LYS A 790 40.59 -14.22 40.01
CA LYS A 790 40.87 -12.92 39.39
C LYS A 790 41.92 -12.19 40.24
N VAL A 791 43.06 -11.92 39.62
CA VAL A 791 44.13 -11.06 40.16
C VAL A 791 43.57 -9.65 40.35
N THR A 792 43.44 -9.24 41.61
CA THR A 792 43.04 -7.90 42.05
C THR A 792 44.14 -6.90 41.73
N LYS A 793 43.94 -6.05 40.72
CA LYS A 793 44.66 -4.78 40.59
C LYS A 793 44.05 -3.75 41.56
N PRO A 794 44.89 -2.91 42.21
CA PRO A 794 44.44 -1.97 43.22
C PRO A 794 43.58 -0.84 42.62
N PRO A 795 42.65 -0.26 43.41
CA PRO A 795 41.71 0.76 42.95
C PRO A 795 42.45 2.06 42.64
N VAL A 796 42.26 2.58 41.42
CA VAL A 796 42.79 3.86 40.97
C VAL A 796 41.90 4.97 41.52
N ASP A 797 42.52 5.96 42.17
CA ASP A 797 41.87 7.15 42.71
C ASP A 797 41.49 8.10 41.56
N GLU A 798 40.19 8.27 41.30
CA GLU A 798 39.64 9.06 40.19
C GLU A 798 39.80 10.59 40.37
N SER A 799 40.46 11.05 41.43
CA SER A 799 40.73 12.49 41.62
C SER A 799 41.85 13.05 40.72
N GLU A 800 42.62 12.19 40.02
CA GLU A 800 43.70 12.60 39.13
C GLU A 800 43.40 12.45 37.61
N LEU A 801 42.17 12.09 37.23
CA LEU A 801 41.81 11.98 35.81
C LEU A 801 41.57 13.36 35.19
N SER A 802 42.62 13.88 34.52
CA SER A 802 42.60 15.09 33.70
C SER A 802 41.71 14.93 32.46
N ASP A 803 41.11 16.04 32.02
CA ASP A 803 40.19 16.15 30.89
C ASP A 803 40.75 15.50 29.61
N GLY A 804 40.31 14.27 29.29
CA GLY A 804 40.57 13.66 27.99
C GLY A 804 40.79 12.15 27.95
N GLU A 805 41.06 11.48 29.08
CA GLU A 805 41.31 10.03 29.05
C GLU A 805 40.01 9.21 29.01
N ILE A 806 39.73 8.63 27.84
CA ILE A 806 38.72 7.59 27.64
C ILE A 806 39.46 6.26 27.52
N LEU A 807 39.33 5.42 28.55
CA LEU A 807 39.77 4.02 28.50
C LEU A 807 39.00 3.30 27.39
N SER A 808 39.73 2.91 26.35
CA SER A 808 39.28 1.93 25.36
C SER A 808 39.62 0.54 25.89
N ASP A 809 38.60 -0.32 25.96
CA ASP A 809 38.80 -1.78 25.98
C ASP A 809 38.92 -2.27 24.54
#